data_AF-A0A914YRU3-F1
#
_entry.id   AF-A0A914YRU3-F1
#
_cell.length_a   1.000
_cell.length_b   1.000
_cell.length_c   1.000
_cell.angle_alpha   90.00
_cell.angle_beta   90.00
_cell.angle_gamma   90.00
#
_symmetry.space_group_name_H-M   'P 1'
#
loop_
_entity.id
_entity.type
_entity.pdbx_description
1 polymer ?
#
loop_
_entity_poly.entity_id
_entity_poly.type
_entity_poly.pdbx_seq_one_letter_code
_entity_poly.pdbx_strand_id
1 'polypeptide(L)'
;MQGKNLFVAVIGILSFISQSNAIVSVENFFPFGITNGDSYLASGDDTSSPQQMLSTPFNFFNYSHTSLWVNVNGAISFVNPISTYTPKCAPVPRNFSMISPFWADVDTQAETPTPSNGISFRESTTSRDLLQAKNEVLYAFPDLHDINFTWSYIITWNNVTFYRDDPSRRIRNTFQAILTTNGQHSFAIFYYNVIQWTTGTASNGNANGLGGTPAQVGFDAGDGVNRAMLSVSCTNNVVNIGSMSNVGKPGVFVFQIDSVEIITPPPNITRPTQTPKPPSDPRSNAVGTECSSDVSKAWLDVVFVVDTSNAMSSRDLLELSGEIATFMKPFTFGQNGNHTTRAAIITYATNVNTKYNLTDVTTFSAFQSAIFKLHNYANPDDNGGNVQGGLQAALTLLETQKSFRKRAIILIAAAYDDVGFQGAYQTSKTIQDDGISILTISFAASDGILTQQLQNISSPGYAYTSDQDGLYISLPFALTQINCFCPPSSIQFKLYNSLWGNYTTYADCLYGFNGDTLPSIATLSCDPGVLISATTAQKLDFISDYLVPHDIKSKKYTIGLHRSDDGTWKWWGYNNTEYALGSYPSWGQNPSPDDSYSYEWQYSGFNIKLMPSGDVPLPYACQSRACDAGYICDLTQP
;
A
#
# COMPACT_ATOMS: atom_id res chain seq x y z
N MET A 1 -41.34 4.97 -50.34
CA MET A 1 -41.59 3.51 -50.27
C MET A 1 -40.26 2.80 -50.36
N GLN A 2 -39.95 1.96 -49.36
CA GLN A 2 -39.08 0.77 -49.36
C GLN A 2 -37.71 0.87 -50.08
N GLY A 3 -36.55 0.56 -49.49
CA GLY A 3 -36.22 -0.21 -48.31
C GLY A 3 -35.11 -1.22 -48.62
N LYS A 4 -34.06 -1.21 -47.80
CA LYS A 4 -33.24 -2.36 -47.36
C LYS A 4 -32.28 -3.06 -48.34
N ASN A 5 -30.97 -2.84 -48.16
CA ASN A 5 -30.07 -3.73 -47.40
C ASN A 5 -28.60 -3.39 -47.73
N LEU A 6 -27.91 -2.70 -46.81
CA LEU A 6 -26.45 -2.65 -46.80
C LEU A 6 -26.00 -3.27 -45.47
N PHE A 7 -25.33 -4.42 -45.57
CA PHE A 7 -24.68 -5.09 -44.44
C PHE A 7 -23.64 -4.16 -43.83
N VAL A 8 -23.85 -3.75 -42.58
CA VAL A 8 -22.81 -3.13 -41.75
C VAL A 8 -21.96 -4.26 -41.18
N ALA A 9 -20.75 -4.41 -41.70
CA ALA A 9 -19.70 -5.18 -41.04
C ALA A 9 -19.17 -4.34 -39.87
N VAL A 10 -19.57 -4.69 -38.65
CA VAL A 10 -18.95 -4.17 -37.43
C VAL A 10 -17.58 -4.84 -37.32
N ILE A 11 -16.53 -4.16 -37.79
CA ILE A 11 -15.16 -4.50 -37.44
C ILE A 11 -14.96 -3.96 -36.02
N GLY A 12 -15.09 -4.85 -35.03
CA GLY A 12 -14.69 -4.57 -33.66
C GLY A 12 -13.18 -4.38 -33.62
N ILE A 13 -12.74 -3.13 -33.49
CA ILE A 13 -11.37 -2.82 -33.08
C ILE A 13 -11.33 -3.13 -31.58
N LEU A 14 -10.74 -4.27 -31.23
CA LEU A 14 -10.28 -4.56 -29.88
C LEU A 14 -9.20 -3.53 -29.54
N SER A 15 -9.60 -2.47 -28.84
CA SER A 15 -8.70 -1.54 -28.17
C SER A 15 -7.94 -2.30 -27.09
N PHE A 16 -6.65 -2.53 -27.32
CA PHE A 16 -5.73 -2.92 -26.27
C PHE A 16 -5.63 -1.76 -25.27
N ILE A 17 -6.26 -1.91 -24.11
CA ILE A 17 -6.05 -1.04 -22.96
C ILE A 17 -4.63 -1.33 -22.46
N SER A 18 -3.72 -0.37 -22.61
CA SER A 18 -2.42 -0.40 -21.94
C SER A 18 -2.65 -0.20 -20.44
N GLN A 19 -2.60 -1.29 -19.67
CA GLN A 19 -2.64 -1.23 -18.20
C GLN A 19 -1.33 -0.59 -17.70
N SER A 20 -1.45 0.51 -16.96
CA SER A 20 -0.35 1.23 -16.31
C SER A 20 0.31 0.36 -15.24
N ASN A 21 1.64 0.29 -15.26
CA ASN A 21 2.42 -0.60 -14.41
C ASN A 21 2.59 -0.05 -12.98
N ALA A 22 1.55 -0.11 -12.15
CA ALA A 22 1.73 -0.05 -10.70
C ALA A 22 2.41 -1.36 -10.22
N ILE A 23 3.31 -1.29 -9.23
CA ILE A 23 4.11 -2.42 -8.77
C ILE A 23 4.15 -2.40 -7.24
N VAL A 24 4.28 -3.55 -6.58
CA VAL A 24 4.32 -3.62 -5.11
C VAL A 24 5.70 -3.23 -4.60
N SER A 25 5.80 -2.11 -3.89
CA SER A 25 7.00 -1.73 -3.13
C SER A 25 7.33 -2.80 -2.07
N VAL A 26 8.61 -3.08 -1.86
CA VAL A 26 9.07 -4.11 -0.88
C VAL A 26 8.54 -3.83 0.53
N GLU A 27 8.29 -2.57 0.87
CA GLU A 27 7.70 -2.17 2.16
C GLU A 27 6.26 -2.68 2.37
N ASN A 28 5.57 -3.03 1.27
CA ASN A 28 4.21 -3.56 1.28
C ASN A 28 4.15 -5.09 1.16
N PHE A 29 5.31 -5.76 1.11
CA PHE A 29 5.37 -7.22 1.21
C PHE A 29 5.01 -7.66 2.64
N PHE A 30 4.74 -8.95 2.83
CA PHE A 30 4.71 -9.49 4.19
C PHE A 30 6.08 -9.29 4.83
N PRO A 31 6.17 -8.88 6.10
CA PRO A 31 7.45 -8.70 6.77
C PRO A 31 8.33 -9.94 6.62
N PHE A 32 9.61 -9.77 6.30
CA PHE A 32 10.54 -10.87 6.08
C PHE A 32 11.93 -10.55 6.62
N GLY A 33 12.79 -11.57 6.69
CA GLY A 33 14.16 -11.48 7.18
C GLY A 33 14.33 -11.86 8.65
N ILE A 34 15.58 -11.80 9.13
CA ILE A 34 15.98 -12.41 10.42
C ILE A 34 15.27 -11.79 11.64
N THR A 35 14.93 -10.50 11.55
CA THR A 35 14.18 -9.78 12.59
C THR A 35 12.73 -10.26 12.71
N ASN A 36 12.19 -10.89 11.66
CA ASN A 36 10.87 -11.52 11.64
C ASN A 36 10.93 -13.03 11.91
N GLY A 37 12.11 -13.57 12.24
CA GLY A 37 12.31 -14.98 12.56
C GLY A 37 12.59 -15.87 11.34
N ASP A 38 12.88 -15.30 10.17
CA ASP A 38 13.14 -16.08 8.96
C ASP A 38 14.44 -16.86 9.04
N SER A 39 14.39 -18.08 8.52
CA SER A 39 15.59 -18.82 8.10
C SER A 39 16.02 -18.35 6.71
N TYR A 40 17.32 -18.45 6.43
CA TYR A 40 17.87 -18.13 5.11
C TYR A 40 18.36 -19.39 4.43
N LEU A 41 18.09 -19.49 3.12
CA LEU A 41 18.69 -20.51 2.29
C LEU A 41 20.18 -20.21 2.12
N ALA A 42 21.02 -21.24 2.23
CA ALA A 42 22.45 -21.08 1.98
C ALA A 42 22.68 -20.68 0.51
N SER A 43 23.65 -19.78 0.30
CA SER A 43 24.05 -19.38 -1.05
C SER A 43 24.47 -20.59 -1.86
N GLY A 44 23.97 -20.65 -3.09
CA GLY A 44 24.18 -21.75 -3.99
C GLY A 44 23.47 -21.54 -5.31
N ASP A 45 23.61 -22.53 -6.17
CA ASP A 45 23.03 -22.62 -7.49
C ASP A 45 22.38 -24.00 -7.62
N ASP A 46 21.17 -24.04 -8.16
CA ASP A 46 20.35 -25.25 -8.25
C ASP A 46 20.08 -26.01 -6.94
N THR A 47 20.15 -25.33 -5.80
CA THR A 47 19.93 -25.94 -4.49
C THR A 47 18.51 -25.69 -3.95
N SER A 48 18.11 -26.55 -3.02
CA SER A 48 16.89 -26.41 -2.23
C SER A 48 17.21 -26.41 -0.74
N SER A 49 16.30 -25.86 0.06
CA SER A 49 16.32 -25.99 1.51
C SER A 49 16.33 -27.46 1.93
N PRO A 50 16.71 -27.78 3.18
CA PRO A 50 16.27 -29.03 3.80
C PRO A 50 14.73 -29.14 3.75
N GLN A 51 14.19 -30.36 3.91
CA GLN A 51 12.75 -30.56 4.00
C GLN A 51 12.17 -29.77 5.17
N GLN A 52 11.17 -28.95 4.88
CA GLN A 52 10.48 -28.11 5.87
C GLN A 52 9.18 -28.79 6.25
N MET A 53 9.03 -29.15 7.52
CA MET A 53 7.80 -29.78 8.04
C MET A 53 6.75 -28.71 8.30
N LEU A 54 5.50 -28.98 7.91
CA LEU A 54 4.38 -28.06 8.10
C LEU A 54 3.59 -28.43 9.36
N SER A 55 3.17 -27.44 10.15
CA SER A 55 2.43 -27.70 11.41
C SER A 55 1.04 -28.28 11.18
N THR A 56 0.36 -27.83 10.12
CA THR A 56 -0.91 -28.38 9.62
C THR A 56 -0.74 -28.75 8.16
N PRO A 57 -1.30 -29.89 7.68
CA PRO A 57 -1.20 -30.26 6.28
C PRO A 57 -1.71 -29.18 5.33
N PHE A 58 -0.99 -28.97 4.23
CA PHE A 58 -1.33 -28.04 3.17
C PHE A 58 -1.99 -28.79 2.02
N ASN A 59 -3.26 -28.48 1.74
CA ASN A 59 -3.95 -29.07 0.59
C ASN A 59 -3.59 -28.31 -0.69
N PHE A 60 -3.15 -29.01 -1.72
CA PHE A 60 -2.81 -28.47 -3.03
C PHE A 60 -3.23 -29.48 -4.11
N PHE A 61 -4.05 -29.06 -5.09
CA PHE A 61 -4.64 -29.96 -6.08
C PHE A 61 -5.41 -31.15 -5.45
N ASN A 62 -6.09 -30.92 -4.31
CA ASN A 62 -6.75 -31.95 -3.51
C ASN A 62 -5.81 -33.05 -2.93
N TYR A 63 -4.49 -32.85 -3.01
CA TYR A 63 -3.50 -33.66 -2.31
C TYR A 63 -3.05 -32.95 -1.04
N SER A 64 -2.96 -33.71 0.05
CA SER A 64 -2.50 -33.18 1.34
C SER A 64 -0.99 -33.35 1.48
N HIS A 65 -0.28 -32.25 1.73
CA HIS A 65 1.17 -32.23 1.89
C HIS A 65 1.56 -31.81 3.31
N THR A 66 2.47 -32.56 3.93
CA THR A 66 2.96 -32.29 5.30
C THR A 66 4.32 -31.61 5.33
N SER A 67 4.91 -31.37 4.16
CA SER A 67 6.23 -30.76 4.03
C SER A 67 6.41 -30.08 2.68
N LEU A 68 7.38 -29.17 2.61
CA LEU A 68 7.80 -28.52 1.38
C LEU A 68 9.32 -28.32 1.33
N TRP A 69 9.82 -27.94 0.15
CA TRP A 69 11.17 -27.46 -0.09
C TRP A 69 11.12 -26.10 -0.78
N VAL A 70 11.96 -25.16 -0.35
CA VAL A 70 12.17 -23.87 -1.02
C VAL A 70 13.38 -24.00 -1.94
N ASN A 71 13.25 -23.64 -3.22
CA ASN A 71 14.32 -23.75 -4.20
C ASN A 71 14.89 -22.39 -4.57
N VAL A 72 16.22 -22.34 -4.81
CA VAL A 72 16.93 -21.12 -5.23
C VAL A 72 16.30 -20.48 -6.46
N ASN A 73 15.90 -21.31 -7.43
CA ASN A 73 15.37 -20.88 -8.72
C ASN A 73 13.94 -20.31 -8.66
N GLY A 74 13.35 -20.07 -7.49
CA GLY A 74 12.03 -19.43 -7.40
C GLY A 74 10.85 -20.41 -7.50
N ALA A 75 11.06 -21.65 -7.07
CA ALA A 75 10.05 -22.70 -7.00
C ALA A 75 9.89 -23.26 -5.58
N ILE A 76 8.71 -23.79 -5.28
CA ILE A 76 8.36 -24.48 -4.03
C ILE A 76 7.83 -25.86 -4.42
N SER A 77 8.39 -26.93 -3.84
CA SER A 77 8.00 -28.30 -4.16
C SER A 77 7.52 -29.06 -2.92
N PHE A 78 6.64 -30.05 -3.12
CA PHE A 78 6.01 -30.78 -2.01
C PHE A 78 6.35 -32.27 -1.94
N VAL A 79 7.03 -32.82 -2.97
CA VAL A 79 7.36 -34.26 -3.03
C VAL A 79 8.87 -34.49 -2.98
N ASN A 80 9.63 -33.81 -3.84
CA ASN A 80 11.09 -33.90 -3.91
C ASN A 80 11.69 -32.50 -4.09
N PRO A 81 12.95 -32.26 -3.68
CA PRO A 81 13.66 -31.04 -4.05
C PRO A 81 13.86 -30.94 -5.57
N ILE A 82 13.85 -29.72 -6.08
CA ILE A 82 14.09 -29.42 -7.50
C ILE A 82 15.59 -29.16 -7.69
N SER A 83 16.17 -29.71 -8.75
CA SER A 83 17.59 -29.50 -9.13
C SER A 83 17.75 -28.98 -10.57
N THR A 84 16.65 -28.58 -11.18
CA THR A 84 16.61 -28.06 -12.55
C THR A 84 16.42 -26.55 -12.54
N TYR A 85 17.22 -25.84 -13.34
CA TYR A 85 17.23 -24.38 -13.48
C TYR A 85 16.37 -23.87 -14.63
N THR A 86 16.42 -24.53 -15.79
CA THR A 86 15.64 -24.10 -16.96
C THR A 86 14.19 -24.53 -16.80
N PRO A 87 13.23 -23.58 -16.78
CA PRO A 87 11.82 -23.91 -16.65
C PRO A 87 11.33 -24.79 -17.79
N LYS A 88 10.53 -25.80 -17.47
CA LYS A 88 9.88 -26.63 -18.47
C LYS A 88 8.49 -26.07 -18.76
N CYS A 89 8.36 -25.39 -19.89
CA CYS A 89 7.08 -24.85 -20.38
C CYS A 89 6.11 -25.95 -20.89
N ALA A 90 6.51 -27.21 -20.78
CA ALA A 90 5.72 -28.43 -20.99
C ALA A 90 5.58 -29.18 -19.64
N PRO A 91 4.65 -30.14 -19.49
CA PRO A 91 4.44 -30.83 -18.21
C PRO A 91 5.76 -31.29 -17.59
N VAL A 92 5.98 -30.92 -16.33
CA VAL A 92 7.14 -31.38 -15.57
C VAL A 92 6.99 -32.91 -15.40
N PRO A 93 8.08 -33.69 -15.36
CA PRO A 93 7.97 -35.14 -15.17
C PRO A 93 7.07 -35.50 -13.98
N ARG A 94 6.41 -36.68 -14.01
CA ARG A 94 5.63 -37.17 -12.86
C ARG A 94 6.47 -37.10 -11.58
N ASN A 95 5.84 -36.74 -10.46
CA ASN A 95 6.40 -36.59 -9.11
C ASN A 95 7.03 -35.23 -8.75
N PHE A 96 6.71 -34.16 -9.49
CA PHE A 96 7.11 -32.78 -9.15
C PHE A 96 5.90 -31.90 -8.87
N SER A 97 5.17 -32.18 -7.78
CA SER A 97 4.15 -31.25 -7.28
C SER A 97 4.82 -29.96 -6.83
N MET A 98 4.50 -28.84 -7.50
CA MET A 98 5.16 -27.56 -7.29
C MET A 98 4.26 -26.34 -7.46
N ILE A 99 4.64 -25.29 -6.74
CA ILE A 99 4.20 -23.92 -6.95
C ILE A 99 5.41 -23.13 -7.47
N SER A 100 5.22 -22.39 -8.55
CA SER A 100 6.26 -21.55 -9.16
C SER A 100 5.82 -20.09 -9.07
N PRO A 101 6.17 -19.35 -8.01
CA PRO A 101 5.97 -17.91 -7.98
C PRO A 101 6.77 -17.21 -9.08
N PHE A 102 8.02 -17.63 -9.32
CA PHE A 102 8.82 -17.16 -10.44
C PHE A 102 9.99 -18.13 -10.67
N TRP A 103 9.72 -19.26 -11.34
CA TRP A 103 10.76 -20.26 -11.55
C TRP A 103 11.65 -19.87 -12.73
N ALA A 104 12.92 -19.53 -12.47
CA ALA A 104 13.96 -19.22 -13.45
C ALA A 104 15.36 -19.51 -12.86
N ASP A 105 16.37 -19.52 -13.71
CA ASP A 105 17.77 -19.82 -13.37
C ASP A 105 18.41 -18.71 -12.52
N VAL A 106 18.10 -18.72 -11.21
CA VAL A 106 18.54 -17.77 -10.17
C VAL A 106 19.90 -18.23 -9.65
N ASP A 107 20.83 -17.29 -9.47
CA ASP A 107 22.13 -17.58 -8.87
C ASP A 107 22.38 -16.71 -7.65
N THR A 108 22.76 -17.35 -6.55
CA THR A 108 23.12 -16.68 -5.29
C THR A 108 24.57 -16.96 -4.88
N GLN A 109 25.37 -17.67 -5.69
CA GLN A 109 26.72 -18.12 -5.33
C GLN A 109 27.71 -16.98 -5.07
N ALA A 110 27.58 -15.86 -5.79
CA ALA A 110 28.46 -14.72 -5.63
C ALA A 110 28.13 -13.87 -4.39
N GLU A 111 27.10 -14.23 -3.62
CA GLU A 111 26.54 -13.38 -2.58
C GLU A 111 26.46 -14.13 -1.25
N THR A 112 27.01 -13.56 -0.18
CA THR A 112 26.69 -14.01 1.18
C THR A 112 25.28 -13.49 1.52
N PRO A 113 24.36 -14.29 2.07
CA PRO A 113 23.02 -13.81 2.37
C PRO A 113 23.09 -12.72 3.45
N THR A 114 22.39 -11.62 3.22
CA THR A 114 22.26 -10.50 4.17
C THR A 114 20.79 -10.12 4.31
N PRO A 115 20.41 -9.27 5.27
CA PRO A 115 19.05 -8.73 5.31
C PRO A 115 18.62 -8.01 4.01
N SER A 116 19.57 -7.58 3.17
CA SER A 116 19.29 -6.88 1.91
C SER A 116 19.41 -7.75 0.64
N ASN A 117 19.71 -9.05 0.75
CA ASN A 117 19.74 -9.99 -0.39
C ASN A 117 19.64 -11.47 0.03
N GLY A 118 19.08 -12.28 -0.84
CA GLY A 118 18.98 -13.74 -0.66
C GLY A 118 17.55 -14.21 -0.44
N ILE A 119 17.43 -15.46 0.00
CA ILE A 119 16.14 -16.16 0.05
C ILE A 119 15.81 -16.47 1.50
N SER A 120 14.78 -15.81 2.02
CA SER A 120 14.30 -15.98 3.38
C SER A 120 12.97 -16.72 3.40
N PHE A 121 12.77 -17.56 4.43
CA PHE A 121 11.52 -18.29 4.59
C PHE A 121 11.20 -18.60 6.06
N ARG A 122 9.90 -18.64 6.37
CA ARG A 122 9.37 -19.13 7.65
C ARG A 122 7.95 -19.65 7.50
N GLU A 123 7.60 -20.62 8.34
CA GLU A 123 6.21 -20.81 8.72
C GLU A 123 5.87 -19.83 9.84
N SER A 124 4.85 -19.00 9.63
CA SER A 124 4.37 -18.03 10.62
C SER A 124 2.99 -18.42 11.10
N THR A 125 2.83 -18.49 12.41
CA THR A 125 1.53 -18.56 13.09
C THR A 125 1.21 -17.24 13.80
N THR A 126 1.96 -16.18 13.48
CA THR A 126 1.74 -14.88 14.09
C THR A 126 0.50 -14.25 13.48
N SER A 127 -0.29 -13.62 14.33
CA SER A 127 -0.44 -12.16 14.27
C SER A 127 -0.81 -11.52 12.95
N ARG A 128 -0.49 -10.25 12.83
CA ARG A 128 0.00 -9.67 11.59
C ARG A 128 -0.06 -10.53 10.32
N ASP A 129 0.75 -11.60 10.23
CA ASP A 129 0.83 -12.47 9.06
C ASP A 129 -0.48 -13.23 8.72
N LEU A 130 -1.19 -13.87 9.67
CA LEU A 130 -2.44 -14.58 9.30
C LEU A 130 -3.59 -13.59 9.02
N LEU A 131 -3.59 -12.41 9.64
CA LEU A 131 -4.61 -11.39 9.37
C LEU A 131 -4.36 -10.71 8.03
N GLN A 132 -3.11 -10.40 7.71
CA GLN A 132 -2.75 -9.90 6.38
C GLN A 132 -3.14 -10.93 5.31
N ALA A 133 -2.85 -12.21 5.51
CA ALA A 133 -3.26 -13.28 4.61
C ALA A 133 -4.79 -13.39 4.50
N LYS A 134 -5.52 -13.31 5.61
CA LYS A 134 -6.98 -13.26 5.64
C LYS A 134 -7.53 -12.09 4.84
N ASN A 135 -6.97 -10.90 5.00
CA ASN A 135 -7.43 -9.70 4.30
C ASN A 135 -7.19 -9.81 2.78
N GLU A 136 -6.06 -10.36 2.34
CA GLU A 136 -5.80 -10.61 0.92
C GLU A 136 -6.75 -11.66 0.34
N VAL A 137 -7.02 -12.73 1.08
CA VAL A 137 -7.95 -13.78 0.64
C VAL A 137 -9.39 -13.27 0.61
N LEU A 138 -9.86 -12.53 1.61
CA LEU A 138 -11.21 -11.96 1.62
C LEU A 138 -11.40 -10.88 0.56
N TYR A 139 -10.33 -10.15 0.21
CA TYR A 139 -10.38 -9.22 -0.91
C TYR A 139 -10.57 -9.94 -2.24
N ALA A 140 -9.89 -11.08 -2.42
CA ALA A 140 -9.96 -11.91 -3.62
C ALA A 140 -11.25 -12.75 -3.69
N PHE A 141 -11.76 -13.21 -2.55
CA PHE A 141 -12.87 -14.15 -2.40
C PHE A 141 -13.82 -13.67 -1.29
N PRO A 142 -14.63 -12.63 -1.55
CA PRO A 142 -15.44 -11.97 -0.51
C PRO A 142 -16.51 -12.86 0.10
N ASP A 143 -16.94 -13.91 -0.61
CA ASP A 143 -17.96 -14.87 -0.14
C ASP A 143 -17.46 -15.79 0.99
N LEU A 144 -16.14 -15.80 1.28
CA LEU A 144 -15.51 -16.62 2.33
C LEU A 144 -15.59 -15.97 3.72
N HIS A 145 -16.77 -15.50 4.13
CA HIS A 145 -16.98 -14.60 5.28
C HIS A 145 -16.39 -15.06 6.63
N ASP A 146 -16.15 -16.35 6.85
CA ASP A 146 -15.68 -16.93 8.14
C ASP A 146 -14.33 -17.66 8.04
N ILE A 147 -13.46 -17.28 7.10
CA ILE A 147 -12.14 -17.93 6.96
C ILE A 147 -11.13 -17.43 8.00
N ASN A 148 -10.42 -18.37 8.63
CA ASN A 148 -9.28 -18.11 9.52
C ASN A 148 -8.19 -19.14 9.25
N PHE A 149 -6.95 -18.69 9.12
CA PHE A 149 -5.80 -19.55 8.82
C PHE A 149 -5.09 -20.05 10.08
N THR A 150 -4.49 -21.23 10.01
CA THR A 150 -3.65 -21.82 11.07
C THR A 150 -2.20 -21.39 10.95
N TRP A 151 -1.71 -21.24 9.71
CA TRP A 151 -0.36 -20.75 9.44
C TRP A 151 -0.29 -20.07 8.06
N SER A 152 0.70 -19.20 7.89
CA SER A 152 1.14 -18.61 6.63
C SER A 152 2.63 -18.88 6.45
N TYR A 153 3.02 -19.57 5.39
CA TYR A 153 4.40 -19.83 5.02
C TYR A 153 4.86 -18.75 4.06
N ILE A 154 5.80 -17.92 4.51
CA ILE A 154 6.25 -16.72 3.82
C ILE A 154 7.62 -17.02 3.23
N ILE A 155 7.77 -16.86 1.92
CA ILE A 155 9.03 -17.06 1.19
C ILE A 155 9.33 -15.81 0.39
N THR A 156 10.51 -15.21 0.59
CA THR A 156 10.95 -14.01 -0.14
C THR A 156 12.24 -14.30 -0.88
N TRP A 157 12.25 -14.10 -2.20
CA TRP A 157 13.46 -14.00 -3.01
C TRP A 157 13.79 -12.52 -3.11
N ASN A 158 14.64 -12.03 -2.21
CA ASN A 158 14.96 -10.62 -2.10
C ASN A 158 16.23 -10.29 -2.86
N ASN A 159 16.13 -9.37 -3.83
CA ASN A 159 17.27 -8.80 -4.53
C ASN A 159 18.16 -9.90 -5.15
N VAL A 160 17.54 -10.88 -5.82
CA VAL A 160 18.21 -12.02 -6.43
C VAL A 160 18.56 -11.75 -7.90
N THR A 161 19.64 -12.34 -8.38
CA THR A 161 20.08 -12.24 -9.77
C THR A 161 20.00 -13.56 -10.52
N PHE A 162 20.33 -13.54 -11.80
CA PHE A 162 20.31 -14.70 -12.68
C PHE A 162 21.70 -15.30 -12.87
N TYR A 163 21.73 -16.57 -13.27
CA TYR A 163 22.98 -17.29 -13.50
C TYR A 163 23.88 -16.61 -14.52
N ARG A 164 25.13 -16.35 -14.09
CA ARG A 164 26.18 -15.60 -14.80
C ARG A 164 25.81 -14.15 -15.15
N ASP A 165 25.04 -13.49 -14.29
CA ASP A 165 24.97 -12.02 -14.30
C ASP A 165 26.38 -11.41 -14.13
N ASP A 166 26.55 -10.21 -14.67
CA ASP A 166 27.73 -9.38 -14.41
C ASP A 166 27.42 -8.48 -13.20
N PRO A 167 28.11 -8.64 -12.07
CA PRO A 167 27.82 -7.89 -10.85
C PRO A 167 27.84 -6.36 -11.03
N SER A 168 28.49 -5.84 -12.08
CA SER A 168 28.48 -4.41 -12.39
C SER A 168 27.13 -3.88 -12.88
N ARG A 169 26.26 -4.73 -13.44
CA ARG A 169 24.95 -4.33 -14.00
C ARG A 169 23.86 -4.17 -12.95
N ARG A 170 24.01 -4.81 -11.78
CA ARG A 170 23.07 -4.75 -10.65
C ARG A 170 21.62 -5.07 -11.05
N ILE A 171 21.42 -5.97 -12.01
CA ILE A 171 20.09 -6.42 -12.44
C ILE A 171 19.56 -7.42 -11.40
N ARG A 172 18.43 -7.08 -10.77
CA ARG A 172 17.93 -7.77 -9.59
C ARG A 172 16.39 -7.83 -9.58
N ASN A 173 15.86 -8.96 -9.13
CA ASN A 173 14.43 -9.16 -8.91
C ASN A 173 14.14 -9.31 -7.41
N THR A 174 12.99 -8.80 -6.98
CA THR A 174 12.41 -9.11 -5.67
C THR A 174 10.98 -9.58 -5.83
N PHE A 175 10.66 -10.77 -5.29
CA PHE A 175 9.32 -11.34 -5.31
C PHE A 175 9.09 -12.22 -4.08
N GLN A 176 7.82 -12.41 -3.72
CA GLN A 176 7.42 -13.11 -2.50
C GLN A 176 6.23 -14.02 -2.75
N ALA A 177 6.19 -15.15 -2.07
CA ALA A 177 5.09 -16.08 -2.05
C ALA A 177 4.63 -16.36 -0.62
N ILE A 178 3.32 -16.34 -0.42
CA ILE A 178 2.67 -16.66 0.86
C ILE A 178 1.75 -17.83 0.58
N LEU A 179 2.02 -18.96 1.22
CA LEU A 179 1.11 -20.10 1.27
C LEU A 179 0.35 -20.01 2.58
N THR A 180 -0.98 -19.99 2.56
CA THR A 180 -1.76 -19.89 3.80
C THR A 180 -2.86 -20.94 3.81
N THR A 181 -3.11 -21.54 4.98
CA THR A 181 -4.09 -22.62 5.10
C THR A 181 -4.66 -22.70 6.51
N ASN A 182 -5.84 -23.31 6.62
CA ASN A 182 -6.43 -23.74 7.88
C ASN A 182 -6.51 -25.28 8.02
N GLY A 183 -5.84 -26.01 7.12
CA GLY A 183 -5.90 -27.47 7.00
C GLY A 183 -7.04 -27.99 6.11
N GLN A 184 -8.03 -27.14 5.80
CA GLN A 184 -9.11 -27.47 4.86
C GLN A 184 -8.98 -26.65 3.57
N HIS A 185 -8.96 -25.33 3.69
CA HIS A 185 -8.78 -24.39 2.58
C HIS A 185 -7.34 -23.90 2.51
N SER A 186 -6.82 -23.76 1.30
CA SER A 186 -5.43 -23.37 1.03
C SER A 186 -5.37 -22.34 -0.07
N PHE A 187 -4.54 -21.32 0.13
CA PHE A 187 -4.35 -20.23 -0.82
C PHE A 187 -2.87 -19.98 -1.08
N ALA A 188 -2.58 -19.48 -2.27
CA ALA A 188 -1.28 -18.91 -2.62
C ALA A 188 -1.46 -17.44 -2.97
N ILE A 189 -0.61 -16.58 -2.37
CA ILE A 189 -0.53 -15.16 -2.66
C ILE A 189 0.87 -14.87 -3.19
N PHE A 190 0.97 -14.20 -4.33
CA PHE A 190 2.25 -13.76 -4.90
C PHE A 190 2.33 -12.24 -4.91
N TYR A 191 3.48 -11.72 -4.49
CA TYR A 191 3.85 -10.31 -4.61
C TYR A 191 5.06 -10.17 -5.51
N TYR A 192 5.02 -9.21 -6.43
CA TYR A 192 6.10 -8.90 -7.34
C TYR A 192 6.48 -7.43 -7.21
N ASN A 193 7.77 -7.17 -6.98
CA ASN A 193 8.35 -5.86 -7.25
C ASN A 193 8.73 -5.79 -8.75
N VAL A 194 9.55 -4.81 -9.14
CA VAL A 194 10.04 -4.65 -10.50
C VAL A 194 10.82 -5.91 -10.89
N ILE A 195 10.34 -6.60 -11.92
CA ILE A 195 11.02 -7.73 -12.55
C ILE A 195 11.85 -7.18 -13.70
N GLN A 196 13.16 -7.32 -13.60
CA GLN A 196 14.14 -6.77 -14.55
C GLN A 196 14.75 -7.85 -15.44
N TRP A 197 14.74 -9.10 -14.99
CA TRP A 197 15.25 -10.26 -15.72
C TRP A 197 14.25 -11.42 -15.65
N THR A 198 14.29 -12.29 -16.65
CA THR A 198 13.37 -13.43 -16.77
C THR A 198 14.04 -14.75 -17.08
N THR A 199 15.33 -14.72 -17.45
CA THR A 199 16.07 -15.88 -17.98
C THR A 199 17.54 -15.83 -17.55
N GLY A 200 18.09 -16.94 -17.07
CA GLY A 200 19.54 -17.06 -16.84
C GLY A 200 20.33 -17.40 -18.11
N THR A 201 21.64 -17.20 -18.07
CA THR A 201 22.51 -17.36 -19.26
C THR A 201 22.53 -18.81 -19.76
N ALA A 202 22.45 -19.80 -18.84
CA ALA A 202 22.39 -21.22 -19.21
C ALA A 202 21.04 -21.60 -19.85
N SER A 203 20.02 -20.76 -19.70
CA SER A 203 18.71 -20.87 -20.32
C SER A 203 18.58 -20.02 -21.60
N ASN A 204 19.72 -19.70 -22.25
CA ASN A 204 19.84 -18.86 -23.45
C ASN A 204 19.48 -17.38 -23.24
N GLY A 205 19.53 -16.88 -21.99
CA GLY A 205 19.38 -15.45 -21.71
C GLY A 205 20.54 -14.63 -22.26
N ASN A 206 20.25 -13.39 -22.67
CA ASN A 206 21.27 -12.41 -23.05
C ASN A 206 21.95 -11.79 -21.80
N ALA A 207 22.88 -10.85 -22.02
CA ALA A 207 23.61 -10.18 -20.94
C ALA A 207 22.75 -9.37 -19.93
N ASN A 208 21.47 -9.15 -20.23
CA ASN A 208 20.50 -8.51 -19.36
C ASN A 208 19.49 -9.50 -18.75
N GLY A 209 19.68 -10.81 -18.96
CA GLY A 209 18.80 -11.86 -18.46
C GLY A 209 17.46 -11.96 -19.19
N LEU A 210 17.44 -11.66 -20.50
CA LEU A 210 16.23 -11.66 -21.36
C LEU A 210 16.41 -12.49 -22.66
N GLY A 211 15.31 -12.89 -23.31
CA GLY A 211 15.30 -13.42 -24.69
C GLY A 211 15.57 -14.91 -24.88
N GLY A 212 15.78 -15.69 -23.79
CA GLY A 212 15.92 -17.15 -23.82
C GLY A 212 14.65 -17.89 -23.39
N THR A 213 14.74 -18.90 -22.51
CA THR A 213 13.58 -19.57 -21.88
C THR A 213 13.11 -18.80 -20.64
N PRO A 214 12.01 -18.02 -20.71
CA PRO A 214 11.60 -17.13 -19.63
C PRO A 214 10.99 -17.87 -18.44
N ALA A 215 10.93 -17.18 -17.31
CA ALA A 215 10.41 -17.69 -16.05
C ALA A 215 9.02 -18.33 -16.16
N GLN A 216 8.83 -19.46 -15.47
CA GLN A 216 7.54 -20.10 -15.31
C GLN A 216 6.82 -19.57 -14.06
N VAL A 217 5.53 -19.25 -14.20
CA VAL A 217 4.67 -18.81 -13.11
C VAL A 217 3.37 -19.61 -13.10
N GLY A 218 3.11 -20.32 -12.01
CA GLY A 218 1.92 -21.14 -11.87
C GLY A 218 2.05 -22.33 -10.92
N PHE A 219 1.32 -23.39 -11.25
CA PHE A 219 0.99 -24.51 -10.38
C PHE A 219 1.04 -25.81 -11.20
N ASP A 220 1.69 -26.86 -10.67
CA ASP A 220 1.70 -28.20 -11.26
C ASP A 220 1.48 -29.23 -10.15
N ALA A 221 0.48 -30.09 -10.29
CA ALA A 221 0.17 -31.13 -9.30
C ALA A 221 1.20 -32.26 -9.28
N GLY A 222 2.04 -32.38 -10.32
CA GLY A 222 3.00 -33.46 -10.47
C GLY A 222 2.38 -34.81 -10.84
N ASP A 223 1.08 -34.85 -11.17
CA ASP A 223 0.35 -36.05 -11.61
C ASP A 223 0.35 -36.22 -13.15
N GLY A 224 0.91 -35.24 -13.87
CA GLY A 224 0.98 -35.21 -15.33
C GLY A 224 -0.30 -34.80 -16.03
N VAL A 225 -1.32 -34.37 -15.27
CA VAL A 225 -2.64 -33.95 -15.79
C VAL A 225 -2.99 -32.55 -15.29
N ASN A 226 -3.00 -32.32 -13.98
CA ASN A 226 -3.49 -31.10 -13.36
C ASN A 226 -2.37 -30.06 -13.25
N ARG A 227 -2.57 -28.91 -13.92
CA ARG A 227 -1.67 -27.76 -13.87
C ARG A 227 -2.43 -26.48 -14.22
N ALA A 228 -1.95 -25.35 -13.72
CA ALA A 228 -2.44 -24.03 -14.09
C ALA A 228 -1.26 -23.06 -14.23
N MET A 229 -1.15 -22.37 -15.36
CA MET A 229 -0.11 -21.38 -15.59
C MET A 229 -0.74 -20.02 -15.82
N LEU A 230 -0.07 -18.96 -15.38
CA LEU A 230 -0.46 -17.60 -15.77
C LEU A 230 -0.21 -17.43 -17.28
N SER A 231 -1.01 -16.58 -17.93
CA SER A 231 -0.93 -16.36 -19.39
C SER A 231 0.43 -15.85 -19.87
N VAL A 232 1.18 -15.15 -19.00
CA VAL A 232 2.53 -14.65 -19.30
C VAL A 232 3.65 -15.62 -18.97
N SER A 233 3.37 -16.70 -18.23
CA SER A 233 4.34 -17.72 -17.86
C SER A 233 5.05 -18.26 -19.10
N CYS A 234 6.38 -18.45 -19.02
CA CYS A 234 7.19 -18.95 -20.12
C CYS A 234 7.20 -18.07 -21.39
N THR A 235 6.82 -16.80 -21.27
CA THR A 235 6.88 -15.83 -22.38
C THR A 235 7.74 -14.64 -21.99
N ASN A 236 8.25 -13.90 -22.99
CA ASN A 236 9.01 -12.68 -22.72
C ASN A 236 8.19 -11.63 -21.96
N ASN A 237 6.86 -11.72 -22.00
CA ASN A 237 5.96 -10.82 -21.29
C ASN A 237 5.94 -11.06 -19.77
N VAL A 238 6.54 -12.15 -19.25
CA VAL A 238 6.63 -12.40 -17.80
C VAL A 238 7.42 -11.31 -17.08
N VAL A 239 8.24 -10.53 -17.79
CA VAL A 239 8.90 -9.33 -17.24
C VAL A 239 7.89 -8.30 -16.72
N ASN A 240 6.67 -8.28 -17.27
CA ASN A 240 5.60 -7.36 -16.88
C ASN A 240 4.75 -7.93 -15.73
N ILE A 241 5.09 -9.07 -15.12
CA ILE A 241 4.23 -9.67 -14.09
C ILE A 241 4.05 -8.76 -12.87
N GLY A 242 5.03 -7.90 -12.59
CA GLY A 242 4.96 -6.87 -11.54
C GLY A 242 3.84 -5.86 -11.71
N SER A 243 3.31 -5.69 -12.92
CA SER A 243 2.19 -4.80 -13.22
C SER A 243 0.86 -5.47 -13.46
N MET A 244 0.87 -6.79 -13.51
CA MET A 244 -0.33 -7.59 -13.72
C MET A 244 -0.97 -7.97 -12.39
N SER A 245 -2.23 -8.38 -12.43
CA SER A 245 -2.95 -8.86 -11.24
C SER A 245 -4.16 -9.69 -11.63
N ASN A 246 -4.58 -10.61 -10.76
CA ASN A 246 -5.89 -11.26 -10.82
C ASN A 246 -6.89 -10.75 -9.75
N VAL A 247 -6.47 -9.77 -8.94
CA VAL A 247 -7.28 -9.14 -7.88
C VAL A 247 -7.45 -7.63 -8.10
N GLY A 248 -6.88 -7.07 -9.17
CA GLY A 248 -6.92 -5.62 -9.44
C GLY A 248 -5.94 -4.80 -8.60
N LYS A 249 -5.00 -5.45 -7.90
CA LYS A 249 -3.85 -4.84 -7.22
C LYS A 249 -2.59 -5.20 -7.99
N PRO A 250 -2.01 -4.28 -8.79
CA PRO A 250 -0.85 -4.59 -9.63
C PRO A 250 0.32 -5.19 -8.84
N GLY A 251 0.89 -6.27 -9.38
CA GLY A 251 1.94 -7.06 -8.74
C GLY A 251 1.44 -8.03 -7.65
N VAL A 252 0.13 -8.08 -7.38
CA VAL A 252 -0.48 -9.01 -6.42
C VAL A 252 -1.34 -10.03 -7.15
N PHE A 253 -1.15 -11.30 -6.80
CA PHE A 253 -1.98 -12.40 -7.27
C PHE A 253 -2.44 -13.27 -6.11
N VAL A 254 -3.72 -13.66 -6.10
CA VAL A 254 -4.30 -14.51 -5.05
C VAL A 254 -5.05 -15.67 -5.69
N PHE A 255 -4.79 -16.88 -5.23
CA PHE A 255 -5.37 -18.12 -5.77
C PHE A 255 -5.88 -19.00 -4.64
N GLN A 256 -7.05 -19.60 -4.82
CA GLN A 256 -7.45 -20.75 -4.01
C GLN A 256 -6.95 -22.02 -4.71
N ILE A 257 -6.26 -22.89 -3.97
CA ILE A 257 -5.46 -23.96 -4.54
C ILE A 257 -5.72 -25.35 -3.93
N ASP A 258 -6.65 -25.44 -2.98
CA ASP A 258 -7.01 -26.70 -2.29
C ASP A 258 -7.81 -27.69 -3.13
N SER A 259 -8.39 -27.25 -4.26
CA SER A 259 -9.25 -28.06 -5.13
C SER A 259 -8.49 -28.64 -6.34
N VAL A 260 -9.12 -29.54 -7.10
CA VAL A 260 -8.53 -30.15 -8.32
C VAL A 260 -8.20 -29.14 -9.43
N GLU A 261 -8.84 -27.97 -9.39
CA GLU A 261 -8.54 -26.83 -10.24
C GLU A 261 -8.09 -25.65 -9.37
N ILE A 262 -7.22 -24.81 -9.94
CA ILE A 262 -6.84 -23.55 -9.31
C ILE A 262 -7.94 -22.53 -9.58
N ILE A 263 -8.52 -21.99 -8.51
CA ILE A 263 -9.62 -21.03 -8.60
C ILE A 263 -9.04 -19.62 -8.51
N THR A 264 -9.40 -18.79 -9.48
CA THR A 264 -9.09 -17.35 -9.50
C THR A 264 -10.31 -16.52 -9.10
N PRO A 265 -10.11 -15.29 -8.61
CA PRO A 265 -11.20 -14.34 -8.37
C PRO A 265 -12.07 -14.10 -9.62
N PRO A 266 -13.37 -13.78 -9.45
CA PRO A 266 -14.24 -13.44 -10.58
C PRO A 266 -13.73 -12.23 -11.39
N PRO A 267 -13.85 -12.22 -12.73
CA PRO A 267 -13.33 -11.14 -13.58
C PRO A 267 -13.96 -9.76 -13.33
N ASN A 268 -15.14 -9.74 -12.71
CA ASN A 268 -15.91 -8.54 -12.42
C ASN A 268 -16.03 -8.35 -10.90
N ILE A 269 -14.97 -7.83 -10.26
CA ILE A 269 -15.15 -7.06 -9.03
C ILE A 269 -15.82 -5.74 -9.45
N THR A 270 -17.10 -5.79 -9.82
CA THR A 270 -17.90 -4.60 -10.11
C THR A 270 -18.03 -3.80 -8.84
N ARG A 271 -17.27 -2.70 -8.78
CA ARG A 271 -17.39 -1.62 -7.81
C ARG A 271 -18.88 -1.25 -7.63
N PRO A 272 -19.48 -1.37 -6.44
CA PRO A 272 -20.81 -0.83 -6.21
C PRO A 272 -20.74 0.70 -6.41
N THR A 273 -21.42 1.20 -7.42
CA THR A 273 -21.70 2.62 -7.59
C THR A 273 -22.70 3.04 -6.51
N GLN A 274 -22.20 3.41 -5.34
CA GLN A 274 -22.96 4.23 -4.40
C GLN A 274 -22.39 5.65 -4.44
N THR A 275 -23.19 6.55 -5.02
CA THR A 275 -23.10 8.00 -4.80
C THR A 275 -23.08 8.29 -3.30
N PRO A 276 -22.14 9.10 -2.77
CA PRO A 276 -22.19 9.52 -1.38
C PRO A 276 -23.43 10.40 -1.19
N LYS A 277 -24.46 9.84 -0.56
CA LYS A 277 -25.51 10.63 0.08
C LYS A 277 -24.93 11.10 1.42
N PRO A 278 -25.02 12.39 1.79
CA PRO A 278 -24.52 12.85 3.07
C PRO A 278 -25.30 12.16 4.19
N PRO A 279 -24.65 11.57 5.20
CA PRO A 279 -25.37 11.12 6.38
C PRO A 279 -25.70 12.33 7.24
N SER A 280 -26.96 12.76 7.18
CA SER A 280 -27.60 13.42 8.30
C SER A 280 -28.10 12.34 9.26
N ASP A 281 -27.36 12.06 10.34
CA ASP A 281 -27.81 11.65 11.70
C ASP A 281 -26.66 10.89 12.42
N PRO A 282 -26.29 11.22 13.68
CA PRO A 282 -25.24 10.56 14.42
C PRO A 282 -25.80 9.31 15.10
N ARG A 283 -25.59 8.15 14.49
CA ARG A 283 -25.50 6.81 15.12
C ARG A 283 -25.33 5.74 14.03
N SER A 284 -24.11 5.25 13.79
CA SER A 284 -23.78 3.83 13.52
C SER A 284 -22.34 3.66 13.00
N ASN A 285 -21.65 2.63 13.51
CA ASN A 285 -20.43 1.99 12.98
C ASN A 285 -19.07 2.67 13.27
N ALA A 286 -18.70 2.74 14.56
CA ALA A 286 -17.46 3.34 15.04
C ALA A 286 -16.20 2.46 14.81
N VAL A 287 -15.71 2.39 13.58
CA VAL A 287 -14.37 1.87 13.23
C VAL A 287 -13.25 2.81 13.71
N GLY A 288 -13.53 4.10 13.74
CA GLY A 288 -12.72 5.22 14.23
C GLY A 288 -13.44 6.53 13.92
N THR A 289 -12.96 7.66 14.41
CA THR A 289 -13.53 8.97 14.02
C THR A 289 -13.07 9.29 12.60
N GLU A 290 -13.96 9.51 11.62
CA GLU A 290 -13.53 9.92 10.28
C GLU A 290 -12.97 11.35 10.30
N CYS A 291 -11.96 11.61 9.49
CA CYS A 291 -11.45 12.97 9.30
C CYS A 291 -12.52 13.86 8.66
N SER A 292 -12.54 15.14 9.03
CA SER A 292 -13.43 16.11 8.42
C SER A 292 -13.17 16.24 6.91
N SER A 293 -14.23 16.06 6.11
CA SER A 293 -14.22 16.25 4.66
C SER A 293 -14.47 17.71 4.23
N ASP A 294 -14.49 18.67 5.17
CA ASP A 294 -14.77 20.07 4.90
C ASP A 294 -13.55 20.79 4.30
N VAL A 295 -13.37 20.63 2.99
CA VAL A 295 -12.30 21.28 2.20
C VAL A 295 -12.22 22.81 2.38
N SER A 296 -13.33 23.47 2.73
CA SER A 296 -13.34 24.92 2.94
C SER A 296 -12.54 25.35 4.17
N LYS A 297 -12.25 24.40 5.07
CA LYS A 297 -11.51 24.62 6.31
C LYS A 297 -10.14 23.97 6.32
N ALA A 298 -9.70 23.37 5.21
CA ALA A 298 -8.36 22.81 5.10
C ALA A 298 -7.29 23.92 5.21
N TRP A 299 -6.16 23.60 5.87
CA TRP A 299 -5.02 24.49 6.01
C TRP A 299 -3.79 23.91 5.34
N LEU A 300 -3.66 24.18 4.04
CA LEU A 300 -2.62 23.60 3.22
C LEU A 300 -1.71 24.66 2.62
N ASP A 301 -0.44 24.31 2.46
CA ASP A 301 0.46 24.95 1.52
C ASP A 301 0.58 24.04 0.30
N VAL A 302 -0.04 24.44 -0.82
CA VAL A 302 -0.09 23.64 -2.05
C VAL A 302 0.80 24.29 -3.11
N VAL A 303 1.80 23.57 -3.62
CA VAL A 303 2.65 24.03 -4.72
C VAL A 303 2.27 23.29 -5.99
N PHE A 304 1.77 24.02 -6.98
CA PHE A 304 1.54 23.51 -8.32
C PHE A 304 2.83 23.60 -9.11
N VAL A 305 3.35 22.47 -9.57
CA VAL A 305 4.56 22.37 -10.40
C VAL A 305 4.11 21.90 -11.78
N VAL A 306 4.06 22.82 -12.73
CA VAL A 306 3.36 22.62 -14.01
C VAL A 306 4.34 22.59 -15.17
N ASP A 307 4.30 21.52 -15.94
CA ASP A 307 5.02 21.40 -17.21
C ASP A 307 4.49 22.44 -18.20
N THR A 308 5.40 23.20 -18.81
CA THR A 308 5.12 24.19 -19.85
C THR A 308 5.99 23.98 -21.09
N SER A 309 6.58 22.79 -21.23
CA SER A 309 7.34 22.36 -22.41
C SER A 309 6.43 22.21 -23.64
N ASN A 310 7.02 21.84 -24.76
CA ASN A 310 6.32 21.63 -26.02
C ASN A 310 5.31 20.47 -25.98
N ALA A 311 5.38 19.61 -24.95
CA ALA A 311 4.39 18.56 -24.69
C ALA A 311 3.05 19.13 -24.16
N MET A 312 3.04 20.39 -23.71
CA MET A 312 1.86 21.09 -23.21
C MET A 312 1.52 22.28 -24.12
N SER A 313 0.51 22.13 -24.99
CA SER A 313 0.07 23.27 -25.80
C SER A 313 -0.60 24.35 -24.96
N SER A 314 -0.66 25.58 -25.50
CA SER A 314 -1.40 26.67 -24.85
C SER A 314 -2.87 26.31 -24.59
N ARG A 315 -3.49 25.48 -25.44
CA ARG A 315 -4.86 24.99 -25.23
C ARG A 315 -4.92 23.98 -24.07
N ASP A 316 -3.97 23.06 -24.00
CA ASP A 316 -3.91 22.04 -22.95
C ASP A 316 -3.76 22.68 -21.58
N LEU A 317 -2.89 23.69 -21.47
CA LEU A 317 -2.73 24.47 -20.24
C LEU A 317 -3.98 25.25 -19.86
N LEU A 318 -4.76 25.72 -20.83
CA LEU A 318 -6.04 26.40 -20.56
C LEU A 318 -7.10 25.42 -20.03
N GLU A 319 -7.17 24.21 -20.60
CA GLU A 319 -8.08 23.14 -20.14
C GLU A 319 -7.72 22.70 -18.71
N LEU A 320 -6.45 22.37 -18.48
CA LEU A 320 -5.91 22.05 -17.17
C LEU A 320 -6.20 23.15 -16.14
N SER A 321 -6.04 24.42 -16.52
CA SER A 321 -6.34 25.56 -15.64
C SER A 321 -7.80 25.59 -15.20
N GLY A 322 -8.72 25.22 -16.10
CA GLY A 322 -10.14 25.12 -15.79
C GLY A 322 -10.44 24.03 -14.77
N GLU A 323 -9.82 22.85 -14.91
CA GLU A 323 -9.95 21.75 -13.95
C GLU A 323 -9.38 22.13 -12.58
N ILE A 324 -8.17 22.68 -12.55
CA ILE A 324 -7.51 23.14 -11.31
C ILE A 324 -8.35 24.18 -10.59
N ALA A 325 -8.84 25.19 -11.32
CA ALA A 325 -9.70 26.21 -10.72
C ALA A 325 -11.01 25.60 -10.18
N THR A 326 -11.58 24.62 -10.88
CA THR A 326 -12.84 23.97 -10.48
C THR A 326 -12.68 23.21 -9.17
N PHE A 327 -11.64 22.40 -9.02
CA PHE A 327 -11.47 21.60 -7.79
C PHE A 327 -10.92 22.42 -6.61
N MET A 328 -10.21 23.52 -6.87
CA MET A 328 -9.73 24.42 -5.82
C MET A 328 -10.79 25.42 -5.34
N LYS A 329 -11.89 25.60 -6.08
CA LYS A 329 -12.98 26.53 -5.72
C LYS A 329 -13.56 26.35 -4.31
N PRO A 330 -13.73 25.13 -3.79
CA PRO A 330 -14.25 24.93 -2.43
C PRO A 330 -13.28 25.35 -1.31
N PHE A 331 -11.99 25.54 -1.60
CA PHE A 331 -10.99 25.88 -0.59
C PHE A 331 -11.02 27.37 -0.24
N THR A 332 -10.85 27.69 1.04
CA THR A 332 -10.71 29.07 1.50
C THR A 332 -9.26 29.52 1.35
N PHE A 333 -9.01 30.46 0.44
CA PHE A 333 -7.67 31.04 0.26
C PHE A 333 -7.41 32.15 1.28
N GLY A 334 -6.21 32.17 1.85
CA GLY A 334 -5.82 33.23 2.78
C GLY A 334 -4.42 33.06 3.35
N GLN A 335 -3.84 34.16 3.81
CA GLN A 335 -2.51 34.18 4.45
C GLN A 335 -2.60 33.93 5.96
N ASN A 336 -3.64 34.48 6.58
CA ASN A 336 -3.83 34.44 8.03
C ASN A 336 -4.91 33.40 8.41
N GLY A 337 -4.81 32.87 9.62
CA GLY A 337 -5.84 32.03 10.24
C GLY A 337 -5.66 30.53 10.03
N ASN A 338 -6.26 29.74 10.92
CA ASN A 338 -5.98 28.30 11.03
C ASN A 338 -6.77 27.43 10.04
N HIS A 339 -7.59 28.02 9.16
CA HIS A 339 -8.46 27.31 8.21
C HIS A 339 -8.36 27.92 6.80
N THR A 340 -7.14 28.26 6.38
CA THR A 340 -6.89 28.86 5.06
C THR A 340 -5.79 28.11 4.33
N THR A 341 -5.95 28.00 3.02
CA THR A 341 -4.99 27.37 2.11
C THR A 341 -4.22 28.44 1.33
N ARG A 342 -2.92 28.22 1.17
CA ARG A 342 -2.04 29.02 0.31
C ARG A 342 -1.66 28.20 -0.91
N ALA A 343 -1.46 28.87 -2.04
CA ALA A 343 -1.02 28.22 -3.26
C ALA A 343 0.17 28.95 -3.89
N ALA A 344 1.13 28.18 -4.37
CA ALA A 344 2.24 28.64 -5.19
C ALA A 344 2.17 27.96 -6.56
N ILE A 345 2.72 28.61 -7.59
CA ILE A 345 2.75 28.09 -8.95
C ILE A 345 4.18 28.21 -9.48
N ILE A 346 4.74 27.06 -9.81
CA ILE A 346 6.04 26.89 -10.46
C ILE A 346 5.78 26.28 -11.82
N THR A 347 6.42 26.82 -12.85
CA THR A 347 6.41 26.24 -14.20
C THR A 347 7.78 25.69 -14.53
N TYR A 348 7.85 24.56 -15.21
CA TYR A 348 9.11 23.98 -15.68
C TYR A 348 9.03 23.54 -17.14
N ALA A 349 10.16 23.67 -17.83
CA ALA A 349 10.46 23.01 -19.09
C ALA A 349 11.94 22.60 -18.99
N THR A 350 12.83 23.05 -19.90
CA THR A 350 14.29 23.00 -19.62
C THR A 350 14.63 23.84 -18.38
N ASN A 351 14.03 25.03 -18.27
CA ASN A 351 14.23 25.97 -17.17
C ASN A 351 13.05 25.96 -16.19
N VAL A 352 13.35 26.11 -14.90
CA VAL A 352 12.34 26.15 -13.82
C VAL A 352 12.12 27.60 -13.40
N ASN A 353 10.86 28.01 -13.27
CA ASN A 353 10.47 29.37 -12.94
C ASN A 353 9.35 29.39 -11.91
N THR A 354 9.61 29.98 -10.74
CA THR A 354 8.55 30.31 -9.78
C THR A 354 7.77 31.52 -10.30
N LYS A 355 6.49 31.31 -10.66
CA LYS A 355 5.61 32.37 -11.17
C LYS A 355 4.86 33.08 -10.04
N TYR A 356 4.47 32.31 -9.03
CA TYR A 356 3.72 32.80 -7.87
C TYR A 356 4.21 32.09 -6.60
N ASN A 357 4.53 32.84 -5.56
CA ASN A 357 4.85 32.37 -4.22
C ASN A 357 3.57 32.11 -3.40
N LEU A 358 3.71 31.45 -2.24
CA LEU A 358 2.58 31.18 -1.34
C LEU A 358 1.90 32.46 -0.82
N THR A 359 2.59 33.59 -0.86
CA THR A 359 2.09 34.91 -0.43
C THR A 359 1.36 35.68 -1.52
N ASP A 360 1.54 35.32 -2.79
CA ASP A 360 1.09 36.15 -3.92
C ASP A 360 -0.39 35.95 -4.22
N VAL A 361 -0.91 34.75 -3.90
CA VAL A 361 -2.29 34.37 -4.14
C VAL A 361 -3.05 34.32 -2.81
N THR A 362 -3.86 35.34 -2.55
CA THR A 362 -4.55 35.50 -1.26
C THR A 362 -6.06 35.27 -1.32
N THR A 363 -6.64 35.14 -2.51
CA THR A 363 -8.07 34.88 -2.72
C THR A 363 -8.26 33.88 -3.86
N PHE A 364 -9.42 33.20 -3.90
CA PHE A 364 -9.74 32.29 -5.00
C PHE A 364 -9.76 33.02 -6.37
N SER A 365 -10.24 34.27 -6.43
CA SER A 365 -10.24 35.05 -7.68
C SER A 365 -8.81 35.35 -8.18
N ALA A 366 -7.89 35.65 -7.26
CA ALA A 366 -6.47 35.81 -7.58
C ALA A 366 -5.84 34.48 -8.03
N PHE A 367 -6.20 33.37 -7.38
CA PHE A 367 -5.74 32.02 -7.75
C PHE A 367 -6.21 31.65 -9.16
N GLN A 368 -7.51 31.81 -9.41
CA GLN A 368 -8.11 31.58 -10.71
C GLN A 368 -7.41 32.43 -11.77
N SER A 369 -7.20 33.72 -11.51
CA SER A 369 -6.48 34.59 -12.45
C SER A 369 -5.03 34.17 -12.70
N ALA A 370 -4.35 33.62 -11.69
CA ALA A 370 -2.97 33.16 -11.78
C ALA A 370 -2.85 31.83 -12.55
N ILE A 371 -3.70 30.85 -12.24
CA ILE A 371 -3.70 29.55 -12.93
C ILE A 371 -4.09 29.71 -14.40
N PHE A 372 -5.09 30.54 -14.71
CA PHE A 372 -5.47 30.82 -16.09
C PHE A 372 -4.37 31.53 -16.89
N LYS A 373 -3.34 32.11 -16.28
CA LYS A 373 -2.19 32.68 -17.03
C LYS A 373 -1.21 31.63 -17.51
N LEU A 374 -1.30 30.38 -17.06
CA LEU A 374 -0.40 29.30 -17.45
C LEU A 374 -0.32 29.11 -18.96
N HIS A 375 -1.42 29.28 -19.69
CA HIS A 375 -1.44 29.16 -21.15
C HIS A 375 -0.50 30.14 -21.87
N ASN A 376 -0.11 31.26 -21.24
CA ASN A 376 0.85 32.22 -21.77
C ASN A 376 2.31 31.79 -21.58
N TYR A 377 2.54 30.77 -20.75
CA TYR A 377 3.87 30.23 -20.47
C TYR A 377 4.18 28.97 -21.30
N ALA A 378 3.23 28.50 -22.12
CA ALA A 378 3.45 27.41 -23.05
C ALA A 378 4.65 27.72 -23.96
N ASN A 379 5.62 26.81 -24.02
CA ASN A 379 6.81 26.97 -24.83
C ASN A 379 6.88 25.87 -25.89
N PRO A 380 6.35 26.10 -27.11
CA PRO A 380 6.29 25.07 -28.15
C PRO A 380 7.68 24.67 -28.69
N ASP A 381 8.72 25.45 -28.40
CA ASP A 381 10.08 25.24 -28.89
C ASP A 381 11.01 24.55 -27.87
N ASP A 382 10.55 24.30 -26.64
CA ASP A 382 11.35 23.72 -25.54
C ASP A 382 10.90 22.29 -25.26
N ASN A 383 11.78 21.32 -25.49
CA ASN A 383 11.51 19.90 -25.30
C ASN A 383 11.92 19.37 -23.91
N GLY A 384 12.34 20.25 -22.99
CA GLY A 384 12.83 19.84 -21.68
C GLY A 384 11.71 19.48 -20.71
N GLY A 385 11.81 18.30 -20.09
CA GLY A 385 10.93 17.82 -19.01
C GLY A 385 11.66 17.74 -17.68
N ASN A 386 12.25 18.84 -17.19
CA ASN A 386 13.09 18.91 -15.98
C ASN A 386 12.27 18.76 -14.69
N VAL A 387 11.73 17.57 -14.45
CA VAL A 387 10.89 17.25 -13.29
C VAL A 387 11.69 17.39 -12.00
N GLN A 388 12.94 16.94 -11.98
CA GLN A 388 13.82 17.09 -10.82
C GLN A 388 13.94 18.55 -10.38
N GLY A 389 14.21 19.46 -11.33
CA GLY A 389 14.33 20.88 -11.05
C GLY A 389 13.03 21.48 -10.54
N GLY A 390 11.89 21.07 -11.09
CA GLY A 390 10.56 21.48 -10.62
C GLY A 390 10.31 21.09 -9.16
N LEU A 391 10.58 19.82 -8.82
CA LEU A 391 10.47 19.32 -7.44
C LEU A 391 11.43 20.03 -6.48
N GLN A 392 12.67 20.26 -6.90
CA GLN A 392 13.67 20.95 -6.08
C GLN A 392 13.25 22.40 -5.79
N ALA A 393 12.72 23.11 -6.78
CA ALA A 393 12.23 24.47 -6.60
C ALA A 393 11.02 24.51 -5.65
N ALA A 394 10.13 23.51 -5.73
CA ALA A 394 8.99 23.38 -4.82
C ALA A 394 9.44 23.12 -3.37
N LEU A 395 10.40 22.22 -3.17
CA LEU A 395 10.99 21.96 -1.86
C LEU A 395 11.61 23.23 -1.27
N THR A 396 12.49 23.91 -2.02
CA THR A 396 13.12 25.16 -1.57
C THR A 396 12.09 26.24 -1.24
N LEU A 397 11.02 26.36 -2.03
CA LEU A 397 9.94 27.32 -1.75
C LEU A 397 9.22 26.99 -0.44
N LEU A 398 8.89 25.72 -0.19
CA LEU A 398 8.24 25.26 1.03
C LEU A 398 9.13 25.35 2.28
N GLU A 399 10.45 25.20 2.13
CA GLU A 399 11.43 25.37 3.21
C GLU A 399 11.67 26.83 3.57
N THR A 400 11.70 27.72 2.57
CA THR A 400 11.91 29.16 2.78
C THR A 400 10.67 29.85 3.31
N GLN A 401 9.47 29.36 2.97
CA GLN A 401 8.18 29.92 3.40
C GLN A 401 7.43 28.98 4.36
N LYS A 402 8.17 28.34 5.28
CA LYS A 402 7.64 27.43 6.29
C LYS A 402 6.46 28.04 7.04
N SER A 403 5.45 27.21 7.27
CA SER A 403 4.29 27.54 8.08
C SER A 403 3.86 26.33 8.92
N PHE A 404 2.88 26.52 9.80
CA PHE A 404 2.24 25.43 10.53
C PHE A 404 1.33 24.57 9.65
N ARG A 405 1.12 24.95 8.38
CA ARG A 405 0.23 24.25 7.48
C ARG A 405 0.83 22.96 6.96
N LYS A 406 -0.01 21.99 6.65
CA LYS A 406 0.45 20.77 5.99
C LYS A 406 0.77 21.08 4.53
N ARG A 407 1.81 20.44 4.01
CA ARG A 407 2.44 20.80 2.73
C ARG A 407 2.19 19.73 1.69
N ALA A 408 1.81 20.14 0.48
CA ALA A 408 1.57 19.27 -0.66
C ALA A 408 2.15 19.87 -1.94
N ILE A 409 2.67 19.00 -2.81
CA ILE A 409 3.11 19.35 -4.15
C ILE A 409 2.18 18.64 -5.13
N ILE A 410 1.62 19.36 -6.09
CA ILE A 410 0.88 18.81 -7.23
C ILE A 410 1.76 18.99 -8.45
N LEU A 411 2.45 17.91 -8.84
CA LEU A 411 3.29 17.84 -10.03
C LEU A 411 2.44 17.44 -11.23
N ILE A 412 2.48 18.25 -12.28
CA ILE A 412 1.75 18.03 -13.53
C ILE A 412 2.79 17.94 -14.63
N ALA A 413 2.82 16.81 -15.33
CA ALA A 413 3.82 16.53 -16.35
C ALA A 413 3.16 15.95 -17.60
N ALA A 414 3.62 16.40 -18.77
CA ALA A 414 3.32 15.79 -20.07
C ALA A 414 4.60 15.22 -20.72
N ALA A 415 5.78 15.62 -20.25
CA ALA A 415 7.06 15.03 -20.57
C ALA A 415 7.89 14.77 -19.31
N TYR A 416 8.84 13.83 -19.41
CA TYR A 416 9.79 13.49 -18.34
C TYR A 416 11.16 13.28 -18.95
N ASP A 417 12.06 14.24 -18.75
CA ASP A 417 13.42 14.22 -19.29
C ASP A 417 14.42 14.50 -18.17
N ASP A 418 14.62 13.49 -17.33
CA ASP A 418 15.67 13.50 -16.33
C ASP A 418 16.85 12.65 -16.84
N VAL A 419 18.04 13.27 -16.87
CA VAL A 419 19.27 12.58 -17.26
C VAL A 419 19.65 11.56 -16.18
N GLY A 420 19.27 10.30 -16.42
CA GLY A 420 19.48 9.19 -15.48
C GLY A 420 18.32 9.05 -14.50
N PHE A 421 17.81 7.83 -14.38
CA PHE A 421 16.61 7.41 -13.63
C PHE A 421 16.61 7.69 -12.09
N GLN A 422 17.47 8.57 -11.57
CA GLN A 422 17.70 8.75 -10.12
C GLN A 422 17.45 10.19 -9.62
N GLY A 423 17.45 11.21 -10.47
CA GLY A 423 17.36 12.63 -10.06
C GLY A 423 16.06 12.98 -9.33
N ALA A 424 14.93 13.08 -10.05
CA ALA A 424 13.65 13.38 -9.42
C ALA A 424 13.20 12.31 -8.42
N TYR A 425 13.59 11.04 -8.61
CA TYR A 425 13.28 10.00 -7.64
C TYR A 425 13.91 10.30 -6.27
N GLN A 426 15.20 10.60 -6.21
CA GLN A 426 15.87 10.95 -4.95
C GLN A 426 15.29 12.22 -4.34
N THR A 427 15.09 13.27 -5.14
CA THR A 427 14.45 14.52 -4.67
C THR A 427 13.04 14.24 -4.12
N SER A 428 12.27 13.37 -4.77
CA SER A 428 10.93 13.01 -4.30
C SER A 428 10.94 12.28 -2.96
N LYS A 429 11.95 11.43 -2.71
CA LYS A 429 12.09 10.76 -1.41
C LYS A 429 12.48 11.73 -0.32
N THR A 430 13.41 12.65 -0.58
CA THR A 430 13.73 13.74 0.37
C THR A 430 12.50 14.56 0.73
N ILE A 431 11.69 14.96 -0.27
CA ILE A 431 10.45 15.70 -0.03
C ILE A 431 9.48 14.91 0.86
N GLN A 432 9.33 13.61 0.59
CA GLN A 432 8.41 12.74 1.34
C GLN A 432 8.90 12.47 2.77
N ASP A 433 10.21 12.29 2.98
CA ASP A 433 10.83 12.16 4.30
C ASP A 433 10.62 13.42 5.16
N ASP A 434 10.55 14.59 4.51
CA ASP A 434 10.19 15.88 5.12
C ASP A 434 8.68 16.01 5.45
N GLY A 435 7.91 14.95 5.23
CA GLY A 435 6.48 14.88 5.50
C GLY A 435 5.64 15.71 4.53
N ILE A 436 6.17 16.03 3.35
CA ILE A 436 5.46 16.73 2.26
C ILE A 436 4.90 15.68 1.30
N SER A 437 3.60 15.75 1.01
CA SER A 437 2.96 14.80 0.08
C SER A 437 3.14 15.25 -1.37
N ILE A 438 3.45 14.30 -2.26
CA ILE A 438 3.55 14.55 -3.70
C ILE A 438 2.36 13.88 -4.40
N LEU A 439 1.50 14.69 -4.99
CA LEU A 439 0.47 14.25 -5.92
C LEU A 439 1.01 14.46 -7.33
N THR A 440 0.82 13.47 -8.21
CA THR A 440 1.24 13.57 -9.61
C THR A 440 0.05 13.47 -10.55
N ILE A 441 0.06 14.25 -11.62
CA ILE A 441 -0.93 14.21 -12.69
C ILE A 441 -0.19 14.00 -14.01
N SER A 442 -0.33 12.80 -14.56
CA SER A 442 0.15 12.44 -15.89
C SER A 442 -0.79 13.04 -16.93
N PHE A 443 -0.35 14.09 -17.62
CA PHE A 443 -1.16 14.80 -18.59
C PHE A 443 -0.95 14.23 -20.01
N ALA A 444 -2.05 13.90 -20.70
CA ALA A 444 -2.07 13.41 -22.08
C ALA A 444 -1.10 12.23 -22.38
N ALA A 445 -0.79 11.40 -21.37
CA ALA A 445 0.12 10.26 -21.53
C ALA A 445 -0.56 9.13 -22.32
N SER A 446 -0.17 8.97 -23.58
CA SER A 446 -0.76 7.97 -24.48
C SER A 446 -0.07 6.59 -24.42
N ASP A 447 1.11 6.50 -23.81
CA ASP A 447 1.95 5.29 -23.79
C ASP A 447 2.09 4.64 -22.40
N GLY A 448 1.53 5.25 -21.35
CA GLY A 448 1.59 4.78 -19.96
C GLY A 448 2.96 4.86 -19.29
N ILE A 449 4.03 5.20 -20.02
CA ILE A 449 5.41 5.28 -19.52
C ILE A 449 5.53 6.47 -18.55
N LEU A 450 5.03 7.63 -18.96
CA LEU A 450 5.02 8.83 -18.12
C LEU A 450 4.26 8.59 -16.82
N THR A 451 3.11 7.93 -16.88
CA THR A 451 2.32 7.59 -15.70
C THR A 451 3.09 6.71 -14.72
N GLN A 452 3.82 5.71 -15.22
CA GLN A 452 4.67 4.85 -14.38
C GLN A 452 5.83 5.63 -13.74
N GLN A 453 6.49 6.51 -14.50
CA GLN A 453 7.57 7.35 -13.99
C GLN A 453 7.09 8.30 -12.89
N LEU A 454 5.94 8.94 -13.10
CA LEU A 454 5.32 9.82 -12.10
C LEU A 454 4.84 9.04 -10.87
N GLN A 455 4.32 7.82 -11.05
CA GLN A 455 3.89 6.98 -9.92
C GLN A 455 5.05 6.68 -8.97
N ASN A 456 6.25 6.40 -9.48
CA ASN A 456 7.43 6.11 -8.67
C ASN A 456 7.91 7.28 -7.78
N ILE A 457 7.57 8.53 -8.16
CA ILE A 457 7.93 9.74 -7.42
C ILE A 457 6.74 10.34 -6.64
N SER A 458 5.53 9.85 -6.87
CA SER A 458 4.34 10.22 -6.11
C SER A 458 4.38 9.64 -4.69
N SER A 459 3.64 10.28 -3.77
CA SER A 459 3.30 9.65 -2.50
C SER A 459 2.30 8.51 -2.73
N PRO A 460 2.34 7.43 -1.92
CA PRO A 460 1.51 6.25 -2.12
C PRO A 460 0.02 6.58 -2.33
N GLY A 461 -0.51 6.12 -3.47
CA GLY A 461 -1.91 6.31 -3.88
C GLY A 461 -2.30 7.74 -4.27
N TYR A 462 -1.34 8.61 -4.59
CA TYR A 462 -1.55 9.96 -5.13
C TYR A 462 -0.98 10.16 -6.54
N ALA A 463 -0.96 9.10 -7.34
CA ALA A 463 -0.70 9.18 -8.79
C ALA A 463 -2.00 9.19 -9.57
N TYR A 464 -2.19 10.21 -10.41
CA TYR A 464 -3.40 10.43 -11.20
C TYR A 464 -3.05 10.64 -12.67
N THR A 465 -4.05 10.53 -13.54
CA THR A 465 -3.94 10.81 -14.97
C THR A 465 -4.99 11.85 -15.38
N SER A 466 -4.70 12.69 -16.37
CA SER A 466 -5.62 13.75 -16.83
C SER A 466 -6.89 13.23 -17.50
N ASP A 467 -6.84 12.00 -18.03
CA ASP A 467 -7.98 11.30 -18.64
C ASP A 467 -8.87 10.59 -17.62
N GLN A 468 -8.51 10.60 -16.33
CA GLN A 468 -9.30 9.99 -15.28
C GLN A 468 -10.56 10.81 -15.00
N ASP A 469 -11.72 10.22 -15.28
CA ASP A 469 -13.01 10.76 -14.87
C ASP A 469 -13.03 11.02 -13.35
N GLY A 470 -13.25 12.27 -12.94
CA GLY A 470 -13.45 12.63 -11.54
C GLY A 470 -12.23 13.19 -10.79
N LEU A 471 -11.20 13.70 -11.47
CA LEU A 471 -10.11 14.47 -10.84
C LEU A 471 -10.63 15.57 -9.90
N TYR A 472 -11.72 16.23 -10.27
CA TYR A 472 -12.39 17.25 -9.46
C TYR A 472 -12.99 16.74 -8.14
N ILE A 473 -13.11 15.42 -7.96
CA ILE A 473 -13.51 14.76 -6.71
C ILE A 473 -12.28 14.19 -6.00
N SER A 474 -11.43 13.46 -6.74
CA SER A 474 -10.29 12.75 -6.18
C SER A 474 -9.24 13.68 -5.57
N LEU A 475 -8.91 14.80 -6.23
CA LEU A 475 -7.88 15.71 -5.73
C LEU A 475 -8.30 16.45 -4.45
N PRO A 476 -9.52 17.05 -4.36
CA PRO A 476 -9.98 17.61 -3.10
C PRO A 476 -10.00 16.59 -1.95
N PHE A 477 -10.45 15.35 -2.23
CA PHE A 477 -10.43 14.28 -1.24
C PHE A 477 -9.00 13.96 -0.78
N ALA A 478 -8.06 13.79 -1.71
CA ALA A 478 -6.65 13.55 -1.37
C ALA A 478 -6.06 14.69 -0.52
N LEU A 479 -6.35 15.94 -0.85
CA LEU A 479 -5.92 17.10 -0.06
C LEU A 479 -6.53 17.10 1.35
N THR A 480 -7.79 16.66 1.53
CA THR A 480 -8.35 16.48 2.89
C THR A 480 -7.69 15.35 3.67
N GLN A 481 -7.32 14.24 3.01
CA GLN A 481 -6.59 13.15 3.64
C GLN A 481 -5.18 13.60 4.05
N ILE A 482 -4.52 14.42 3.23
CA ILE A 482 -3.23 15.05 3.58
C ILE A 482 -3.40 16.00 4.75
N ASN A 483 -4.48 16.80 4.78
CA ASN A 483 -4.81 17.68 5.90
C ASN A 483 -5.22 16.90 7.16
N CYS A 484 -5.43 15.58 7.08
CA CYS A 484 -5.68 14.72 8.22
C CYS A 484 -4.40 14.02 8.67
N PHE A 485 -3.78 14.53 9.74
CA PHE A 485 -2.46 14.06 10.16
C PHE A 485 -2.27 14.12 11.67
N CYS A 486 -1.31 13.32 12.13
CA CYS A 486 -0.89 13.27 13.51
C CYS A 486 0.42 14.02 13.76
N PRO A 487 0.65 14.51 14.99
CA PRO A 487 1.97 14.98 15.41
C PRO A 487 3.05 13.89 15.22
N PRO A 488 4.32 14.26 14.95
CA PRO A 488 5.38 13.30 14.56
C PRO A 488 5.65 12.15 15.53
N SER A 489 5.34 12.34 16.81
CA SER A 489 5.57 11.41 17.90
C SER A 489 4.42 10.43 18.15
N SER A 490 3.34 10.56 17.36
CA SER A 490 2.17 9.70 17.41
C SER A 490 1.94 8.98 16.08
N ILE A 491 1.23 7.87 16.13
CA ILE A 491 0.92 7.03 14.98
C ILE A 491 -0.49 7.34 14.50
N GLN A 492 -0.60 7.67 13.21
CA GLN A 492 -1.87 7.92 12.54
C GLN A 492 -2.66 6.63 12.35
N PHE A 493 -3.85 6.53 12.95
CA PHE A 493 -4.76 5.43 12.64
C PHE A 493 -5.20 5.52 11.18
N LYS A 494 -5.01 4.44 10.44
CA LYS A 494 -5.35 4.33 9.02
C LYS A 494 -5.79 2.91 8.69
N LEU A 495 -6.77 2.80 7.80
CA LEU A 495 -7.23 1.50 7.30
C LEU A 495 -7.12 1.46 5.79
N TYR A 496 -6.73 0.30 5.27
CA TYR A 496 -6.69 0.10 3.83
C TYR A 496 -8.10 0.13 3.26
N ASN A 497 -8.34 1.01 2.29
CA ASN A 497 -9.61 1.15 1.62
C ASN A 497 -9.53 0.49 0.24
N SER A 498 -10.16 -0.68 0.15
CA SER A 498 -10.22 -1.51 -1.04
C SER A 498 -10.90 -0.82 -2.24
N LEU A 499 -11.77 0.17 -2.01
CA LEU A 499 -12.47 0.90 -3.09
C LEU A 499 -11.60 1.94 -3.80
N TRP A 500 -10.53 2.40 -3.15
CA TRP A 500 -9.64 3.45 -3.64
C TRP A 500 -8.19 2.97 -3.81
N GLY A 501 -7.89 1.72 -3.44
CA GLY A 501 -6.54 1.17 -3.55
C GLY A 501 -5.52 1.87 -2.65
N ASN A 502 -5.97 2.55 -1.59
CA ASN A 502 -5.12 3.36 -0.71
C ASN A 502 -5.61 3.30 0.74
N TYR A 503 -4.77 3.70 1.68
CA TYR A 503 -5.14 3.86 3.08
C TYR A 503 -5.98 5.13 3.29
N THR A 504 -7.09 5.00 4.00
CA THR A 504 -7.88 6.12 4.52
C THR A 504 -7.38 6.45 5.92
N THR A 505 -7.03 7.72 6.16
CA THR A 505 -6.66 8.22 7.48
C THR A 505 -7.91 8.53 8.30
N TYR A 506 -7.84 8.28 9.60
CA TYR A 506 -8.92 8.54 10.57
C TYR A 506 -8.46 9.62 11.56
N ALA A 507 -9.38 10.34 12.20
CA ALA A 507 -9.08 11.42 13.13
C ALA A 507 -8.56 10.96 14.51
N ASP A 508 -7.87 9.82 14.58
CA ASP A 508 -7.34 9.23 15.80
C ASP A 508 -5.80 9.10 15.70
N CYS A 509 -5.08 9.75 16.61
CA CYS A 509 -3.63 9.62 16.80
C CYS A 509 -3.34 8.76 18.01
N LEU A 510 -2.46 7.78 17.87
CA LEU A 510 -2.22 6.78 18.90
C LEU A 510 -0.76 6.84 19.38
N TYR A 511 -0.53 6.65 20.67
CA TYR A 511 0.83 6.67 21.26
C TYR A 511 0.87 5.79 22.52
N GLY A 512 2.01 5.13 22.75
CA GLY A 512 2.18 4.12 23.80
C GLY A 512 3.26 4.50 24.81
N PHE A 513 3.07 4.09 26.06
CA PHE A 513 4.02 4.28 27.16
C PHE A 513 4.39 2.93 27.78
N ASN A 514 5.69 2.65 27.83
CA ASN A 514 6.23 1.37 28.32
C ASN A 514 6.39 1.32 29.86
N GLY A 515 6.10 2.41 30.58
CA GLY A 515 6.23 2.48 32.03
C GLY A 515 5.00 1.94 32.74
N ASP A 516 5.21 1.05 33.71
CA ASP A 516 4.12 0.50 34.51
C ASP A 516 3.52 1.57 35.44
N THR A 517 2.22 1.83 35.32
CA THR A 517 1.50 2.75 36.20
C THR A 517 0.08 2.29 36.48
N LEU A 518 -0.51 2.81 37.56
CA LEU A 518 -1.90 2.52 37.91
C LEU A 518 -2.85 3.07 36.84
N PRO A 519 -3.96 2.39 36.50
CA PRO A 519 -4.90 2.85 35.48
C PRO A 519 -5.46 4.27 35.71
N SER A 520 -5.65 4.65 36.97
CA SER A 520 -6.07 6.01 37.35
C SER A 520 -5.03 7.07 37.01
N ILE A 521 -3.74 6.76 37.17
CA ILE A 521 -2.62 7.64 36.79
C ILE A 521 -2.43 7.63 35.27
N ALA A 522 -2.61 6.47 34.61
CA ALA A 522 -2.56 6.37 33.16
C ALA A 522 -3.62 7.26 32.50
N THR A 523 -4.84 7.29 33.06
CA THR A 523 -5.93 8.18 32.62
C THR A 523 -5.51 9.65 32.66
N LEU A 524 -4.89 10.08 33.77
CA LEU A 524 -4.37 11.46 33.90
C LEU A 524 -3.18 11.74 32.97
N SER A 525 -2.38 10.73 32.67
CA SER A 525 -1.17 10.85 31.85
C SER A 525 -1.45 10.95 30.35
N CYS A 526 -2.66 10.61 29.91
CA CYS A 526 -3.06 10.74 28.51
C CYS A 526 -3.50 12.15 28.10
N ASP A 527 -3.67 13.10 29.03
CA ASP A 527 -4.11 14.48 28.75
C ASP A 527 -3.17 15.17 27.72
N PRO A 528 -3.71 15.88 26.70
CA PRO A 528 -5.13 16.20 26.43
C PRO A 528 -5.93 15.11 25.71
N GLY A 529 -5.32 13.97 25.43
CA GLY A 529 -5.97 12.78 24.91
C GLY A 529 -6.65 11.96 26.01
N VAL A 530 -6.96 10.71 25.68
CA VAL A 530 -7.57 9.73 26.60
C VAL A 530 -6.91 8.37 26.45
N LEU A 531 -7.14 7.47 27.39
CA LEU A 531 -6.76 6.07 27.20
C LEU A 531 -7.41 5.49 25.95
N ILE A 532 -6.67 4.63 25.25
CA ILE A 532 -7.08 4.16 23.93
C ILE A 532 -8.38 3.38 23.96
N SER A 533 -9.22 3.61 22.95
CA SER A 533 -10.46 2.88 22.72
C SER A 533 -10.23 1.84 21.62
N ALA A 534 -10.54 0.59 21.91
CA ALA A 534 -10.53 -0.49 20.93
C ALA A 534 -11.99 -0.84 20.61
N THR A 535 -12.64 -0.04 19.77
CA THR A 535 -14.08 -0.20 19.49
C THR A 535 -14.39 -1.18 18.36
N THR A 536 -13.37 -1.61 17.60
CA THR A 536 -13.50 -2.58 16.49
C THR A 536 -12.30 -3.51 16.38
N ALA A 537 -12.49 -4.65 15.69
CA ALA A 537 -11.41 -5.56 15.31
C ALA A 537 -10.26 -4.82 14.63
N GLN A 538 -10.58 -3.99 13.65
CA GLN A 538 -9.59 -3.33 12.80
C GLN A 538 -8.73 -2.34 13.59
N LYS A 539 -9.35 -1.59 14.52
CA LYS A 539 -8.62 -0.69 15.40
C LYS A 539 -7.79 -1.45 16.43
N LEU A 540 -8.32 -2.55 16.97
CA LEU A 540 -7.60 -3.44 17.89
C LEU A 540 -6.35 -4.05 17.23
N ASP A 541 -6.51 -4.59 16.02
CA ASP A 541 -5.41 -5.16 15.24
C ASP A 541 -4.34 -4.10 14.93
N PHE A 542 -4.76 -2.90 14.54
CA PHE A 542 -3.85 -1.78 14.31
C PHE A 542 -3.05 -1.41 15.57
N ILE A 543 -3.70 -1.36 16.74
CA ILE A 543 -3.03 -1.08 18.01
C ILE A 543 -1.97 -2.16 18.31
N SER A 544 -2.33 -3.43 18.14
CA SER A 544 -1.43 -4.56 18.37
C SER A 544 -0.23 -4.57 17.42
N ASP A 545 -0.43 -4.16 16.16
CA ASP A 545 0.62 -4.20 15.13
C ASP A 545 1.58 -3.01 15.17
N TYR A 546 1.10 -1.82 15.54
CA TYR A 546 1.85 -0.57 15.40
C TYR A 546 2.23 0.12 16.72
N LEU A 547 1.47 -0.04 17.80
CA LEU A 547 1.76 0.65 19.08
C LEU A 547 2.54 -0.17 20.09
N VAL A 548 2.39 -1.49 20.09
CA VAL A 548 3.01 -2.35 21.10
C VAL A 548 4.32 -2.92 20.53
N PRO A 549 5.50 -2.45 20.99
CA PRO A 549 6.77 -2.96 20.50
C PRO A 549 6.92 -4.46 20.81
N HIS A 550 7.62 -5.18 19.93
CA HIS A 550 7.88 -6.63 20.05
C HIS A 550 8.60 -7.06 21.35
N ASP A 551 9.13 -6.12 22.14
CA ASP A 551 9.98 -6.38 23.31
C ASP A 551 9.27 -6.32 24.69
N ILE A 552 7.96 -6.07 24.75
CA ILE A 552 7.24 -6.05 26.05
C ILE A 552 6.95 -7.48 26.53
N LYS A 553 7.58 -7.88 27.65
CA LYS A 553 7.31 -9.16 28.34
C LYS A 553 5.87 -9.20 28.84
N SER A 554 5.09 -10.13 28.27
CA SER A 554 3.64 -10.26 28.41
C SER A 554 2.91 -9.02 27.90
N LYS A 555 2.35 -9.11 26.69
CA LYS A 555 1.60 -8.04 25.99
C LYS A 555 0.35 -7.64 26.76
N LYS A 556 0.54 -6.92 27.87
CA LYS A 556 -0.47 -6.40 28.78
C LYS A 556 -0.36 -4.89 28.81
N TYR A 557 -1.45 -4.19 28.53
CA TYR A 557 -1.47 -2.74 28.65
C TYR A 557 -2.86 -2.23 29.02
N THR A 558 -2.88 -1.17 29.81
CA THR A 558 -4.10 -0.47 30.23
C THR A 558 -4.74 0.20 29.01
N ILE A 559 -6.06 0.02 28.88
CA ILE A 559 -6.89 0.62 27.83
C ILE A 559 -8.02 1.45 28.44
N GLY A 560 -8.75 2.19 27.62
CA GLY A 560 -9.76 3.16 28.05
C GLY A 560 -11.12 2.59 28.44
N LEU A 561 -11.27 1.27 28.49
CA LEU A 561 -12.50 0.62 28.95
C LEU A 561 -12.52 0.63 30.49
N HIS A 562 -13.50 1.32 31.05
CA HIS A 562 -13.66 1.56 32.48
C HIS A 562 -15.12 1.42 32.90
N ARG A 563 -15.34 1.29 34.21
CA ARG A 563 -16.68 1.29 34.78
C ARG A 563 -17.09 2.71 35.14
N SER A 564 -18.16 3.19 34.50
CA SER A 564 -18.73 4.51 34.73
C SER A 564 -19.51 4.57 36.04
N ASP A 565 -19.83 5.78 36.51
CA ASP A 565 -20.55 6.03 37.77
C ASP A 565 -21.95 5.38 37.80
N ASP A 566 -22.56 5.16 36.63
CA ASP A 566 -23.84 4.45 36.49
C ASP A 566 -23.73 2.92 36.61
N GLY A 567 -22.52 2.41 36.88
CA GLY A 567 -22.22 1.00 37.07
C GLY A 567 -22.05 0.21 35.77
N THR A 568 -22.12 0.86 34.60
CA THR A 568 -21.94 0.24 33.29
C THR A 568 -20.54 0.42 32.72
N TRP A 569 -20.12 -0.48 31.85
CA TRP A 569 -18.82 -0.42 31.18
C TRP A 569 -18.87 0.51 29.96
N LYS A 570 -17.94 1.47 29.90
CA LYS A 570 -17.85 2.49 28.85
C LYS A 570 -16.41 2.74 28.40
N TRP A 571 -16.28 3.26 27.19
CA TRP A 571 -15.03 3.74 26.62
C TRP A 571 -14.85 5.23 26.91
N TRP A 572 -13.62 5.64 27.23
CA TRP A 572 -13.27 7.05 27.18
C TRP A 572 -13.37 7.61 25.76
N GLY A 573 -13.99 8.78 25.66
CA GLY A 573 -14.03 9.63 24.49
C GLY A 573 -13.34 10.96 24.74
N TYR A 574 -13.04 11.68 23.66
CA TYR A 574 -12.40 12.98 23.74
C TYR A 574 -13.23 13.97 24.59
N ASN A 575 -12.58 14.95 25.21
CA ASN A 575 -13.22 15.95 26.08
C ASN A 575 -14.01 15.35 27.26
N ASN A 576 -13.48 14.28 27.88
CA ASN A 576 -14.12 13.57 29.00
C ASN A 576 -15.52 13.04 28.66
N THR A 577 -15.76 12.70 27.40
CA THR A 577 -17.00 12.02 27.00
C THR A 577 -16.87 10.53 27.26
N GLU A 578 -18.00 9.83 27.40
CA GLU A 578 -18.03 8.39 27.53
C GLU A 578 -18.91 7.78 26.42
N TYR A 579 -18.44 6.68 25.84
CA TYR A 579 -19.18 5.92 24.83
C TYR A 579 -19.57 4.54 25.36
N ALA A 580 -20.80 4.11 25.08
CA ALA A 580 -21.22 2.75 25.41
C ALA A 580 -20.35 1.71 24.68
N LEU A 581 -20.22 0.51 25.28
CA LEU A 581 -19.39 -0.60 24.80
C LEU A 581 -19.65 -1.02 23.33
N GLY A 582 -20.83 -0.69 22.77
CA GLY A 582 -21.21 -1.05 21.39
C GLY A 582 -21.56 -2.54 21.23
N SER A 583 -21.69 -2.99 19.98
CA SER A 583 -22.15 -4.35 19.60
C SER A 583 -21.03 -5.29 19.12
N TYR A 584 -19.76 -4.89 19.20
CA TYR A 584 -18.67 -5.76 18.76
C TYR A 584 -18.59 -7.00 19.68
N PRO A 585 -18.54 -8.25 19.18
CA PRO A 585 -18.89 -9.43 19.97
C PRO A 585 -17.71 -10.33 20.34
N SER A 586 -16.46 -9.99 19.94
CA SER A 586 -15.29 -10.86 20.21
C SER A 586 -14.55 -10.51 21.51
N TRP A 587 -15.20 -9.78 22.41
CA TRP A 587 -14.71 -9.60 23.77
C TRP A 587 -14.83 -10.94 24.50
N GLY A 588 -13.88 -11.31 25.35
CA GLY A 588 -14.09 -12.41 26.30
C GLY A 588 -15.27 -12.12 27.24
N GLN A 589 -15.47 -12.96 28.28
CA GLN A 589 -16.44 -12.63 29.33
C GLN A 589 -16.27 -11.17 29.77
N ASN A 590 -17.37 -10.43 29.88
CA ASN A 590 -17.37 -9.04 30.37
C ASN A 590 -16.52 -8.95 31.65
N PRO A 591 -15.74 -7.87 31.83
CA PRO A 591 -14.94 -7.72 33.04
C PRO A 591 -15.83 -7.78 34.28
N SER A 592 -15.30 -8.34 35.35
CA SER A 592 -16.04 -8.60 36.60
C SER A 592 -16.79 -7.35 37.07
N PRO A 593 -18.00 -7.48 37.65
CA PRO A 593 -18.72 -6.35 38.25
C PRO A 593 -17.97 -5.68 39.42
N ASP A 594 -16.87 -6.25 39.90
CA ASP A 594 -16.13 -5.76 41.06
C ASP A 594 -14.93 -4.86 40.69
N ASP A 595 -14.66 -4.66 39.39
CA ASP A 595 -13.50 -3.88 38.91
C ASP A 595 -13.89 -2.52 38.30
N SER A 596 -12.95 -1.56 38.36
CA SER A 596 -13.12 -0.20 37.84
C SER A 596 -12.45 0.04 36.49
N TYR A 597 -11.44 -0.76 36.14
CA TYR A 597 -10.61 -0.60 34.95
C TYR A 597 -10.30 -1.95 34.29
N SER A 598 -9.88 -1.89 33.03
CA SER A 598 -9.49 -3.07 32.27
C SER A 598 -8.13 -2.88 31.60
N TYR A 599 -7.47 -4.01 31.34
CA TYR A 599 -6.30 -4.07 30.47
C TYR A 599 -6.53 -5.08 29.38
N GLU A 600 -5.82 -4.87 28.28
CA GLU A 600 -5.75 -5.82 27.20
C GLU A 600 -4.62 -6.81 27.44
N TRP A 601 -4.85 -8.10 27.24
CA TRP A 601 -3.86 -9.16 27.35
C TRP A 601 -3.84 -10.03 26.10
N GLN A 602 -2.77 -9.95 25.31
CA GLN A 602 -2.51 -10.88 24.22
C GLN A 602 -1.73 -12.09 24.75
N TYR A 603 -2.41 -13.25 24.83
CA TYR A 603 -1.90 -14.43 25.53
C TYR A 603 -1.42 -15.56 24.61
N SER A 604 -1.76 -15.52 23.31
CA SER A 604 -1.23 -16.44 22.29
C SER A 604 -1.61 -15.97 20.89
N GLY A 605 -0.65 -15.76 19.99
CA GLY A 605 -0.95 -15.31 18.62
C GLY A 605 -1.90 -14.11 18.64
N PHE A 606 -3.08 -14.21 18.01
CA PHE A 606 -4.09 -13.14 17.91
C PHE A 606 -5.02 -13.04 19.09
N ASN A 607 -4.89 -14.00 20.00
CA ASN A 607 -5.87 -14.16 21.05
C ASN A 607 -5.61 -13.08 22.10
N ILE A 608 -6.47 -12.09 22.06
CA ILE A 608 -6.53 -10.96 22.95
C ILE A 608 -7.71 -11.19 23.91
N LYS A 609 -7.48 -10.92 25.19
CA LYS A 609 -8.53 -10.90 26.23
C LYS A 609 -8.49 -9.58 26.96
N LEU A 610 -9.67 -9.03 27.22
CA LEU A 610 -9.80 -7.98 28.21
C LEU A 610 -9.86 -8.63 29.58
N MET A 611 -9.00 -8.16 30.47
CA MET A 611 -8.89 -8.66 31.82
C MET A 611 -9.23 -7.53 32.79
N PRO A 612 -9.91 -7.82 33.90
CA PRO A 612 -10.04 -6.85 34.98
C PRO A 612 -8.66 -6.45 35.48
N SER A 613 -8.36 -5.15 35.52
CA SER A 613 -7.01 -4.69 35.87
C SER A 613 -6.72 -4.69 37.35
N GLY A 614 -7.73 -4.70 38.22
CA GLY A 614 -7.60 -4.72 39.68
C GLY A 614 -6.39 -3.95 40.20
N ASP A 615 -6.36 -2.62 40.04
CA ASP A 615 -5.28 -1.72 40.47
C ASP A 615 -3.82 -2.21 40.20
N VAL A 616 -3.60 -3.06 39.21
CA VAL A 616 -2.26 -3.54 38.84
C VAL A 616 -1.57 -2.47 37.96
N PRO A 617 -0.36 -2.03 38.33
CA PRO A 617 0.44 -1.18 37.45
C PRO A 617 0.81 -1.89 36.14
N LEU A 618 0.52 -1.27 35.01
CA LEU A 618 0.81 -1.81 33.67
C LEU A 618 1.24 -0.68 32.71
N PRO A 619 1.93 -1.02 31.60
CA PRO A 619 2.08 -0.11 30.46
C PRO A 619 0.71 0.38 29.98
N TYR A 620 0.65 1.49 29.26
CA TYR A 620 -0.62 2.05 28.80
C TYR A 620 -0.50 2.70 27.43
N ALA A 621 -1.62 2.76 26.72
CA ALA A 621 -1.72 3.39 25.41
C ALA A 621 -2.80 4.48 25.44
N CYS A 622 -2.49 5.60 24.79
CA CYS A 622 -3.35 6.75 24.70
C CYS A 622 -3.77 6.98 23.24
N GLN A 623 -4.88 7.71 23.09
CA GLN A 623 -5.30 8.28 21.82
C GLN A 623 -5.63 9.76 21.99
N SER A 624 -5.27 10.56 21.00
CA SER A 624 -5.64 11.97 20.86
C SER A 624 -6.33 12.19 19.51
N ARG A 625 -6.92 13.36 19.30
CA ARG A 625 -7.60 13.69 18.04
C ARG A 625 -6.58 14.19 17.02
N ALA A 626 -6.64 13.66 15.80
CA ALA A 626 -5.77 14.12 14.71
C ALA A 626 -6.11 15.53 14.25
N CYS A 627 -5.11 16.23 13.72
CA CYS A 627 -5.29 17.49 13.01
C CYS A 627 -6.16 17.22 11.77
N ASP A 628 -7.27 17.93 11.58
CA ASP A 628 -8.10 17.82 10.37
C ASP A 628 -8.89 19.10 10.11
N ALA A 629 -9.59 19.22 8.98
CA ALA A 629 -10.31 20.45 8.65
C ALA A 629 -11.36 20.89 9.71
N GLY A 630 -11.79 19.98 10.60
CA GLY A 630 -12.72 20.25 11.70
C GLY A 630 -12.06 20.48 13.06
N TYR A 631 -10.75 20.24 13.22
CA TYR A 631 -10.04 20.33 14.49
C TYR A 631 -8.56 20.66 14.34
N ILE A 632 -8.18 21.85 14.81
CA ILE A 632 -6.80 22.31 14.86
C ILE A 632 -6.15 21.71 16.10
N CYS A 633 -5.23 20.78 15.87
CA CYS A 633 -4.39 20.17 16.88
C CYS A 633 -3.28 21.12 17.37
N ASP A 634 -2.73 20.86 18.55
CA ASP A 634 -1.48 21.46 19.01
C ASP A 634 -0.29 20.64 18.49
N LEU A 635 0.55 21.26 17.66
CA LEU A 635 1.74 20.62 17.07
C LEU A 635 2.96 20.62 18.01
N THR A 636 2.84 21.17 19.21
CA THR A 636 3.93 21.25 20.21
C THR A 636 3.91 20.13 21.25
N GLN A 637 2.88 19.27 21.22
CA GLN A 637 2.72 18.16 22.16
C GLN A 637 3.39 16.87 21.65
N PRO A 638 3.89 16.01 22.57
CA PRO A 638 4.66 14.82 22.27
C PRO A 638 3.79 13.64 21.83
#